data_AF-A0A354T3X9-F1
#
_entry.id   AF-A0A354T3X9-F1
#
_cell.length_a   1.000
_cell.length_b   1.000
_cell.length_c   1.000
_cell.angle_alpha   90.00
_cell.angle_beta   90.00
_cell.angle_gamma   90.00
#
_symmetry.space_group_name_H-M   'P 1'
#
loop_
_entity.id
_entity.type
_entity.pdbx_description
1 polymer ?
#
loop_
_entity_poly.entity_id
_entity_poly.type
_entity_poly.pdbx_seq_one_letter_code
_entity_poly.pdbx_strand_id
1 'polypeptide(L)'
;MPKAHFQPRRNLADEIVLQLRGKIISGAFKPGAALAEPVLAKRFGVSRAPVREAMIELERAGLVQFEASGRTRVRILEEKDIAEILETRIALESMGARLAAMRWTAEDSRWIEKSIAAQEKALTGAEFSRLDIAMHEHIMKRGGNERLVVLWQCVRWQFEMALAFIHRLQGELAHDLRRFTVDWHWKVLEALAARKPEVAAKVMAQHITGSLEWSVPEAAEPPPTATPRPRKNRSAKRVLGCLALWSLSSLAWGLGGAAPALAADDAQRAAMTFFEKEVRPILVERCYDCHSNTKQKGGLRVDHIGYLKTGGDTGPALVPGNPAGSALMEAVRYTNEDFQMPPKKKLPDAEIAALEKWIKMGAPWPEDASKKVVVTEGGFTEEQRNFWFFQPVKKVSPPDTGGNWVRNDVDRFIAEKHAEWKLTPAPEADRHELVRRVYFDLHGLPPTKAQIDAFVKDTDPRAYETLVDELLASTRYGERWAQHWLDLVRYAESDGYNADAYRPSAWPYRDYVIKSLNDDKPYHQFVREQLAGDEIAPNDPSVVIATAFMRHPVYEYNLRDVRGQWDTILTDMTDTTGEVFLGLSMGCARCHNHKFDPVLQKDYYRLRAFLAPVQWRDDMKLATPAEKQAFDEQQAAWEAATTEIRAKMDALTKAGIEVRVERWRTSFPEDLQATTRKPADQRDALEKQLAGLCERQLKYARGEFNPMRDLKPDKGGEEYQALQEELKKFEHLKPKPLLEAFVVTDAGAEAPANKLKTRKGEQEIEPGFLAIVDPTPPQIEATKTSTGRRKALADWITRPDNQLSTRVIVNRVWQYHFGRGIVATASEFGMLGELPTHPELLDYLTAKFVAGGWHLKALHREIMLSATYRQTARREPDETAARVDPSNRHLWRFHPRRLDAEQVRDALLAVSGELEAKLGGPSGDGNGTRRSIYTIKKRNSPNELLRTLDMPPGFTSASERQSTTTPTQALQLLNGDWLLSRARKLASRVESIDDAWLAVFGRPPMDEERATADAFLKKRVAAAKPAHTDSEVAESGEPDGVFKINSRHERLLVNASEKEGDEFTVEAVVKLDSIDVNAELRTLVSRWDGGKGSLESFGWSIDVTGQKSRYKPRHILMQ
;
A
#
# COMPACT_ATOMS: atom_id res chain seq x y z
N MET A 1 -7.12 -46.90 32.40
CA MET A 1 -6.05 -46.59 31.42
C MET A 1 -6.57 -45.61 30.38
N PRO A 2 -6.03 -44.39 30.29
CA PRO A 2 -6.13 -43.64 29.02
C PRO A 2 -4.91 -42.71 28.76
N LYS A 3 -4.57 -42.22 27.57
CA LYS A 3 -5.04 -42.30 26.18
C LYS A 3 -3.86 -41.71 25.37
N ALA A 4 -3.32 -42.43 24.39
CA ALA A 4 -2.24 -41.93 23.53
C ALA A 4 -2.84 -41.08 22.39
N HIS A 5 -2.55 -39.77 22.40
CA HIS A 5 -2.90 -38.87 21.30
C HIS A 5 -2.02 -39.16 20.07
N PHE A 6 -2.67 -39.38 18.93
CA PHE A 6 -2.08 -39.39 17.60
C PHE A 6 -1.51 -37.99 17.30
N GLN A 7 -0.19 -37.86 17.11
CA GLN A 7 0.43 -36.65 16.55
C GLN A 7 0.63 -36.81 15.03
N PRO A 8 0.26 -35.81 14.20
CA PRO A 8 0.56 -35.80 12.77
C PRO A 8 2.08 -35.71 12.54
N ARG A 9 2.60 -36.38 11.50
CA ARG A 9 4.02 -36.30 11.12
C ARG A 9 4.36 -34.85 10.73
N ARG A 10 5.29 -34.25 11.48
CA ARG A 10 5.83 -32.89 11.26
C ARG A 10 6.68 -32.88 9.99
N ASN A 11 6.61 -31.84 9.16
CA ASN A 11 7.54 -31.69 8.05
C ASN A 11 8.96 -31.43 8.62
N LEU A 12 10.02 -31.69 7.85
CA LEU A 12 11.40 -31.52 8.32
C LEU A 12 11.72 -30.07 8.76
N ALA A 13 11.12 -29.08 8.09
CA ALA A 13 11.24 -27.67 8.51
C ALA A 13 10.53 -27.43 9.85
N ASP A 14 9.35 -27.99 10.11
CA ASP A 14 8.61 -27.90 11.37
C ASP A 14 9.42 -28.51 12.52
N GLU A 15 10.06 -29.66 12.30
CA GLU A 15 10.95 -30.27 13.29
C GLU A 15 12.15 -29.36 13.60
N ILE A 16 12.74 -28.75 12.57
CA ILE A 16 13.84 -27.78 12.74
C ILE A 16 13.35 -26.53 13.46
N VAL A 17 12.18 -25.99 13.11
CA VAL A 17 11.52 -24.86 13.80
C VAL A 17 11.33 -25.20 15.27
N LEU A 18 10.76 -26.36 15.58
CA LEU A 18 10.51 -26.77 16.96
C LEU A 18 11.78 -26.95 17.78
N GLN A 19 12.83 -27.56 17.21
CA GLN A 19 14.11 -27.74 17.89
C GLN A 19 14.88 -26.43 18.06
N LEU A 20 14.89 -25.55 17.05
CA LEU A 20 15.56 -24.26 17.14
C LEU A 20 14.80 -23.28 18.02
N ARG A 21 13.47 -23.24 17.93
CA ARG A 21 12.60 -22.42 18.79
C ARG A 21 12.88 -22.71 20.26
N GLY A 22 12.84 -23.99 20.66
CA GLY A 22 13.10 -24.38 22.05
C GLY A 22 14.49 -23.94 22.53
N LYS A 23 15.51 -23.97 21.66
CA LYS A 23 16.89 -23.58 21.98
C LYS A 23 17.11 -22.06 21.98
N ILE A 24 16.41 -21.31 21.14
CA ILE A 24 16.44 -19.85 21.13
C ILE A 24 15.78 -19.34 22.41
N ILE A 25 14.61 -19.88 22.74
CA ILE A 25 13.84 -19.51 23.92
C ILE A 25 14.53 -19.95 25.21
N SER A 26 15.10 -21.16 25.28
CA SER A 26 15.87 -21.60 26.47
C SER A 26 17.21 -20.88 26.63
N GLY A 27 17.60 -20.08 25.64
CA GLY A 27 18.81 -19.29 25.67
C GLY A 27 20.09 -20.02 25.31
N ALA A 28 19.98 -21.24 24.79
CA ALA A 28 21.12 -21.95 24.20
C ALA A 28 21.74 -21.19 23.01
N PHE A 29 20.97 -20.33 22.34
CA PHE A 29 21.51 -19.28 21.46
C PHE A 29 21.44 -17.92 22.15
N LYS A 30 22.55 -17.16 22.09
CA LYS A 30 22.60 -15.78 22.59
C LYS A 30 21.87 -14.85 21.59
N PRO A 31 21.21 -13.77 22.06
CA PRO A 31 20.72 -12.72 21.16
C PRO A 31 21.83 -12.24 20.22
N GLY A 32 21.52 -12.08 18.93
CA GLY A 32 22.50 -11.73 17.90
C GLY A 32 23.39 -12.88 17.41
N ALA A 33 23.24 -14.11 17.93
CA ALA A 33 24.00 -15.26 17.43
C ALA A 33 23.65 -15.58 15.98
N ALA A 34 24.66 -15.82 15.15
CA ALA A 34 24.50 -16.20 13.75
C ALA A 34 24.00 -17.64 13.63
N LEU A 35 22.93 -17.82 12.85
CA LEU A 35 22.34 -19.11 12.49
C LEU A 35 22.71 -19.41 11.03
N ALA A 36 23.94 -19.88 10.82
CA ALA A 36 24.42 -20.18 9.47
C ALA A 36 23.71 -21.41 8.89
N GLU A 37 22.91 -21.22 7.82
CA GLU A 37 22.17 -22.30 7.15
C GLU A 37 23.02 -23.53 6.81
N PRO A 38 24.27 -23.40 6.29
CA PRO A 38 25.10 -24.57 5.98
C PRO A 38 25.49 -25.39 7.22
N VAL A 39 25.68 -24.71 8.36
CA VAL A 39 26.07 -25.34 9.63
C VAL A 39 24.88 -26.07 10.24
N LEU A 40 23.70 -25.44 10.21
CA LEU A 40 22.45 -26.04 10.68
C LEU A 40 22.05 -27.22 9.79
N ALA A 41 22.17 -27.11 8.46
CA ALA A 41 21.90 -28.20 7.54
C ALA A 41 22.77 -29.44 7.83
N LYS A 42 24.08 -29.23 8.04
CA LYS A 42 25.00 -30.29 8.45
C LYS A 42 24.64 -30.88 9.82
N ARG A 43 24.22 -30.05 10.79
CA ARG A 43 23.87 -30.48 12.15
C ARG A 43 22.58 -31.30 12.21
N PHE A 44 21.58 -30.94 11.41
CA PHE A 44 20.30 -31.65 11.32
C PHE A 44 20.34 -32.79 10.29
N GLY A 45 21.44 -32.95 9.54
CA GLY A 45 21.57 -34.00 8.53
C GLY A 45 20.66 -33.82 7.32
N VAL A 46 20.32 -32.57 6.99
CA VAL A 46 19.37 -32.20 5.92
C VAL A 46 20.02 -31.31 4.86
N SER A 47 19.34 -31.11 3.73
CA SER A 47 19.71 -30.08 2.76
C SER A 47 19.45 -28.68 3.33
N ARG A 48 19.94 -27.63 2.66
CA ARG A 48 19.74 -26.25 3.14
C ARG A 48 18.28 -25.77 3.02
N ALA A 49 17.47 -26.38 2.16
CA ALA A 49 16.10 -25.90 1.88
C ALA A 49 15.17 -26.00 3.12
N PRO A 50 15.05 -27.14 3.83
CA PRO A 50 14.25 -27.21 5.08
C PRO A 50 14.76 -26.28 6.18
N VAL A 51 16.07 -26.03 6.23
CA VAL A 51 16.65 -25.08 7.20
C VAL A 51 16.26 -23.65 6.86
N ARG A 52 16.30 -23.28 5.58
CA ARG A 52 15.90 -21.95 5.12
C ARG A 52 14.41 -21.70 5.30
N GLU A 53 13.58 -22.69 5.02
CA GLU A 53 12.15 -22.65 5.31
C GLU A 53 11.90 -22.48 6.82
N ALA A 54 12.62 -23.23 7.66
CA ALA A 54 12.57 -23.03 9.10
C ALA A 54 13.05 -21.64 9.56
N MET A 55 14.04 -21.03 8.90
CA MET A 55 14.47 -19.67 9.22
C MET A 55 13.40 -18.63 8.89
N ILE A 56 12.69 -18.79 7.76
CA ILE A 56 11.57 -17.92 7.38
C ILE A 56 10.44 -18.03 8.40
N GLU A 57 10.09 -19.24 8.83
CA GLU A 57 9.05 -19.44 9.85
C GLU A 57 9.47 -18.87 11.22
N LEU A 58 10.74 -19.00 11.61
CA LEU A 58 11.25 -18.39 12.84
C LEU A 58 11.33 -16.85 12.74
N GLU A 59 11.53 -16.29 11.55
CA GLU A 59 11.50 -14.84 11.33
C GLU A 59 10.06 -14.31 11.40
N ARG A 60 9.10 -15.02 10.80
CA ARG A 60 7.67 -14.73 10.94
C ARG A 60 7.23 -14.79 12.41
N ALA A 61 7.80 -15.72 13.18
CA ALA A 61 7.61 -15.79 14.63
C ALA A 61 8.34 -14.68 15.41
N GLY A 62 9.17 -13.86 14.76
CA GLY A 62 9.95 -12.77 15.37
C GLY A 62 11.11 -13.23 16.25
N LEU A 63 11.56 -14.49 16.12
CA LEU A 63 12.65 -15.06 16.92
C LEU A 63 14.03 -14.87 16.27
N VAL A 64 14.06 -14.70 14.95
CA VAL A 64 15.27 -14.44 14.17
C VAL A 64 15.01 -13.27 13.21
N GLN A 65 16.08 -12.72 12.63
CA GLN A 65 16.02 -11.67 11.62
C GLN A 65 17.03 -11.96 10.50
N PHE A 66 16.66 -11.67 9.24
CA PHE A 66 17.63 -11.65 8.14
C PHE A 66 18.36 -10.30 8.08
N GLU A 67 19.68 -10.36 7.93
CA GLU A 67 20.49 -9.20 7.58
C GLU A 67 20.41 -8.93 6.08
N ALA A 68 20.71 -7.69 5.66
CA ALA A 68 20.87 -7.31 4.25
C ALA A 68 21.92 -8.17 3.51
N SER A 69 22.83 -8.82 4.24
CA SER A 69 23.83 -9.77 3.71
C SER A 69 23.27 -11.16 3.40
N GLY A 70 22.00 -11.42 3.69
CA GLY A 70 21.35 -12.74 3.55
C GLY A 70 21.65 -13.72 4.68
N ARG A 71 22.28 -13.27 5.77
CA ARG A 71 22.57 -14.08 6.97
C ARG A 71 21.45 -13.96 8.00
N THR A 72 21.13 -15.06 8.68
CA THR A 72 20.13 -15.08 9.76
C THR A 72 20.80 -14.97 11.12
N ARG A 73 20.23 -14.15 12.01
CA ARG A 73 20.63 -14.08 13.43
C ARG A 73 19.43 -14.20 14.36
N VAL A 74 19.65 -14.69 15.57
CA VAL A 74 18.67 -14.56 16.65
C VAL A 74 18.39 -13.08 16.91
N ARG A 75 17.12 -12.68 16.93
CA ARG A 75 16.72 -11.27 17.09
C ARG A 75 17.23 -10.75 18.44
N ILE A 76 17.70 -9.50 18.45
CA ILE A 76 18.01 -8.76 19.67
C ILE A 76 16.78 -7.93 19.99
N LEU A 77 16.19 -8.13 21.17
CA LEU A 77 15.06 -7.31 21.64
C LEU A 77 15.60 -6.09 22.38
N GLU A 78 15.29 -4.90 21.87
CA GLU A 78 15.52 -3.65 22.59
C GLU A 78 14.37 -3.37 23.57
N GLU A 79 14.57 -2.40 24.48
CA GLU A 79 13.56 -1.99 25.46
C GLU A 79 12.22 -1.60 24.80
N LYS A 80 12.27 -1.00 23.60
CA LYS A 80 11.10 -0.64 22.80
C LYS A 80 10.36 -1.87 22.25
N ASP A 81 11.08 -2.91 21.82
CA ASP A 81 10.49 -4.14 21.30
C ASP A 81 9.74 -4.87 22.42
N ILE A 82 10.33 -4.89 23.64
CA ILE A 82 9.71 -5.49 24.82
C ILE A 82 8.43 -4.73 25.20
N ALA A 83 8.44 -3.40 25.14
CA ALA A 83 7.24 -2.59 25.41
C ALA A 83 6.12 -2.87 24.40
N GLU A 84 6.43 -2.93 23.10
CA GLU A 84 5.45 -3.21 22.03
C GLU A 84 4.86 -4.63 22.13
N ILE A 85 5.70 -5.64 22.44
CA ILE A 85 5.26 -7.02 22.71
C ILE A 85 4.26 -7.05 23.87
N LEU A 86 4.54 -6.29 24.94
CA LEU A 86 3.70 -6.26 26.14
C LEU A 86 2.40 -5.50 25.92
N GLU A 87 2.41 -4.37 25.20
CA GLU A 87 1.18 -3.66 24.81
C GLU A 87 0.26 -4.56 23.97
N THR A 88 0.84 -5.28 23.01
CA THR A 88 0.10 -6.24 22.18
C THR A 88 -0.47 -7.37 23.03
N ARG A 89 0.31 -7.90 23.98
CA ARG A 89 -0.14 -8.94 24.92
C ARG A 89 -1.32 -8.47 25.76
N ILE A 90 -1.26 -7.25 26.30
CA ILE A 90 -2.36 -6.65 27.09
C ILE A 90 -3.64 -6.62 26.26
N ALA A 91 -3.60 -6.15 25.02
CA ALA A 91 -4.77 -6.06 24.16
C ALA A 91 -5.39 -7.44 23.87
N LEU A 92 -4.56 -8.41 23.49
CA LEU A 92 -5.01 -9.75 23.12
C LEU A 92 -5.57 -10.53 24.31
N GLU A 93 -4.86 -10.53 25.43
CA GLU A 93 -5.24 -11.33 26.59
C GLU A 93 -6.39 -10.71 27.38
N SER A 94 -6.53 -9.38 27.40
CA SER A 94 -7.72 -8.73 27.96
C SER A 94 -8.97 -9.10 27.17
N MET A 95 -8.87 -9.15 25.83
CA MET A 95 -9.96 -9.62 24.98
C MET A 95 -10.26 -11.11 25.21
N GLY A 96 -9.22 -11.93 25.33
CA GLY A 96 -9.36 -13.36 25.63
C GLY A 96 -10.02 -13.62 26.97
N ALA A 97 -9.61 -12.93 28.03
CA ALA A 97 -10.21 -13.02 29.36
C ALA A 97 -11.67 -12.55 29.36
N ARG A 98 -12.00 -11.47 28.63
CA ARG A 98 -13.37 -11.00 28.44
C ARG A 98 -14.25 -12.11 27.84
N LEU A 99 -13.80 -12.73 26.76
CA LEU A 99 -14.53 -13.80 26.07
C LEU A 99 -14.61 -15.08 26.92
N ALA A 100 -13.53 -15.41 27.62
CA ALA A 100 -13.46 -16.58 28.49
C ALA A 100 -14.45 -16.47 29.66
N ALA A 101 -14.58 -15.30 30.29
CA ALA A 101 -15.52 -15.05 31.38
C ALA A 101 -16.98 -15.35 30.96
N MET A 102 -17.35 -15.03 29.71
CA MET A 102 -18.70 -15.30 29.18
C MET A 102 -19.02 -16.78 29.05
N ARG A 103 -17.99 -17.65 28.97
CA ARG A 103 -18.12 -19.10 28.76
C ARG A 103 -17.56 -19.90 29.94
N TRP A 104 -17.19 -19.26 31.04
CA TRP A 104 -16.41 -19.88 32.11
C TRP A 104 -17.20 -20.94 32.91
N THR A 105 -16.59 -22.08 33.22
CA THR A 105 -17.24 -23.18 33.96
C THR A 105 -16.56 -23.50 35.29
N ALA A 106 -17.26 -24.28 36.12
CA ALA A 106 -16.67 -24.83 37.35
C ALA A 106 -15.52 -25.80 37.06
N GLU A 107 -15.51 -26.46 35.90
CA GLU A 107 -14.40 -27.31 35.47
C GLU A 107 -13.17 -26.49 35.10
N ASP A 108 -13.36 -25.37 34.38
CA ASP A 108 -12.28 -24.41 34.09
C ASP A 108 -11.67 -23.85 35.38
N SER A 109 -12.51 -23.54 36.38
CA SER A 109 -12.05 -23.03 37.67
C SER A 109 -11.17 -24.05 38.39
N ARG A 110 -11.61 -25.31 38.50
CA ARG A 110 -10.81 -26.39 39.08
C ARG A 110 -9.50 -26.64 38.35
N TRP A 111 -9.49 -26.50 37.01
CA TRP A 111 -8.28 -26.67 36.22
C TRP A 111 -7.27 -25.54 36.50
N ILE A 112 -7.74 -24.29 36.54
CA ILE A 112 -6.91 -23.12 36.84
C ILE A 112 -6.39 -23.18 38.29
N GLU A 113 -7.22 -23.51 39.28
CA GLU A 113 -6.79 -23.71 40.68
C GLU A 113 -5.64 -24.73 40.78
N LYS A 114 -5.77 -25.86 40.08
CA LYS A 114 -4.72 -26.88 40.03
C LYS A 114 -3.44 -26.37 39.34
N SER A 115 -3.59 -25.54 38.30
CA SER A 115 -2.46 -24.94 37.58
C SER A 115 -1.72 -23.94 38.46
N ILE A 116 -2.44 -23.07 39.19
CA ILE A 116 -1.87 -22.10 40.13
C ILE A 116 -1.16 -22.83 41.29
N ALA A 117 -1.77 -23.86 41.88
CA ALA A 117 -1.14 -24.67 42.92
C ALA A 117 0.11 -25.42 42.43
N ALA A 118 0.21 -25.73 41.14
CA ALA A 118 1.42 -26.29 40.54
C ALA A 118 2.49 -25.23 40.32
N GLN A 119 2.11 -24.00 39.94
CA GLN A 119 3.03 -22.87 39.81
C GLN A 119 3.68 -22.51 41.16
N GLU A 120 2.91 -22.52 42.25
CA GLU A 120 3.41 -22.29 43.62
C GLU A 120 4.50 -23.30 44.05
N LYS A 121 4.45 -24.52 43.49
CA LYS A 121 5.38 -25.62 43.79
C LYS A 121 6.53 -25.74 42.79
N ALA A 122 6.57 -24.91 41.76
CA ALA A 122 7.59 -24.98 40.71
C ALA A 122 8.98 -24.67 41.28
N LEU A 123 9.93 -25.59 41.09
CA LEU A 123 11.28 -25.48 41.66
C LEU A 123 12.22 -24.63 40.81
N THR A 124 11.85 -24.39 39.54
CA THR A 124 12.68 -23.63 38.60
C THR A 124 11.85 -22.58 37.86
N GLY A 125 12.50 -21.48 37.43
CA GLY A 125 11.84 -20.46 36.62
C GLY A 125 11.33 -20.99 35.27
N ALA A 126 12.00 -22.00 34.69
CA ALA A 126 11.56 -22.66 33.46
C ALA A 126 10.28 -23.48 33.67
N GLU A 127 10.17 -24.19 34.79
CA GLU A 127 8.96 -24.92 35.17
C GLU A 127 7.78 -23.98 35.44
N PHE A 128 8.03 -22.91 36.20
CA PHE A 128 7.03 -21.87 36.48
C PHE A 128 6.49 -21.24 35.19
N SER A 129 7.38 -20.82 34.30
CA SER A 129 7.01 -20.20 33.02
C SER A 129 6.15 -21.12 32.15
N ARG A 130 6.49 -22.42 32.10
CA ARG A 130 5.70 -23.40 31.34
C ARG A 130 4.27 -23.53 31.87
N LEU A 131 4.09 -23.47 33.19
CA LEU A 131 2.79 -23.59 33.85
C LEU A 131 1.96 -22.29 33.73
N ASP A 132 2.61 -21.14 33.86
CA ASP A 132 2.05 -19.81 33.60
C ASP A 132 1.45 -19.73 32.18
N ILE A 133 2.25 -20.08 31.18
CA ILE A 133 1.83 -20.08 29.79
C ILE A 133 0.64 -21.01 29.53
N ALA A 134 0.65 -22.20 30.13
CA ALA A 134 -0.46 -23.15 29.99
C ALA A 134 -1.76 -22.56 30.57
N MET A 135 -1.67 -21.80 31.67
CA MET A 135 -2.80 -21.09 32.26
C MET A 135 -3.38 -20.06 31.31
N HIS A 136 -2.54 -19.17 30.78
CA HIS A 136 -2.97 -18.15 29.82
C HIS A 136 -3.54 -18.77 28.54
N GLU A 137 -2.93 -19.84 28.02
CA GLU A 137 -3.44 -20.56 26.85
C GLU A 137 -4.83 -21.16 27.08
N HIS A 138 -5.10 -21.71 28.28
CA HIS A 138 -6.42 -22.22 28.66
C HIS A 138 -7.47 -21.11 28.63
N ILE A 139 -7.15 -19.94 29.19
CA ILE A 139 -8.02 -18.75 29.18
C ILE A 139 -8.30 -18.32 27.74
N MET A 140 -7.26 -18.17 26.92
CA MET A 140 -7.40 -17.75 25.52
C MET A 140 -8.27 -18.72 24.70
N LYS A 141 -8.06 -20.04 24.87
CA LYS A 141 -8.87 -21.06 24.19
C LYS A 141 -10.31 -21.06 24.66
N ARG A 142 -10.56 -20.82 25.96
CA ARG A 142 -11.94 -20.75 26.49
C ARG A 142 -12.74 -19.60 25.90
N GLY A 143 -12.08 -18.52 25.47
CA GLY A 143 -12.70 -17.45 24.69
C GLY A 143 -13.32 -17.91 23.36
N GLY A 144 -12.87 -19.04 22.81
CA GLY A 144 -13.44 -19.69 21.62
C GLY A 144 -13.37 -18.85 20.34
N ASN A 145 -12.32 -18.05 20.21
CA ASN A 145 -11.95 -17.34 18.98
C ASN A 145 -10.59 -17.85 18.50
N GLU A 146 -10.58 -18.72 17.50
CA GLU A 146 -9.36 -19.37 17.01
C GLU A 146 -8.35 -18.38 16.43
N ARG A 147 -8.81 -17.31 15.76
CA ARG A 147 -7.92 -16.27 15.23
C ARG A 147 -7.21 -15.51 16.34
N LEU A 148 -7.92 -15.20 17.43
CA LEU A 148 -7.34 -14.56 18.60
C LEU A 148 -6.29 -15.45 19.27
N VAL A 149 -6.54 -16.77 19.35
CA VAL A 149 -5.56 -17.74 19.88
C VAL A 149 -4.31 -17.83 19.01
N VAL A 150 -4.46 -17.82 17.68
CA VAL A 150 -3.31 -17.83 16.75
C VAL A 150 -2.48 -16.55 16.89
N LEU A 151 -3.12 -15.37 16.91
CA LEU A 151 -2.44 -14.09 17.12
C LEU A 151 -1.69 -14.06 18.46
N TRP A 152 -2.34 -14.54 19.52
CA TRP A 152 -1.72 -14.67 20.84
C TRP A 152 -0.51 -15.61 20.82
N GLN A 153 -0.60 -16.75 20.15
CA GLN A 153 0.53 -17.69 20.02
C GLN A 153 1.75 -17.08 19.31
N CYS A 154 1.53 -16.22 18.30
CA CYS A 154 2.62 -15.52 17.62
C CYS A 154 3.36 -14.54 18.55
N VAL A 155 2.62 -13.76 19.34
CA VAL A 155 3.19 -12.78 20.29
C VAL A 155 3.81 -13.46 21.50
N ARG A 156 3.22 -14.57 21.96
CA ARG A 156 3.69 -15.38 23.09
C ARG A 156 5.15 -15.79 22.91
N TRP A 157 5.57 -16.21 21.71
CA TRP A 157 6.96 -16.67 21.51
C TRP A 157 7.99 -15.54 21.64
N GLN A 158 7.62 -14.33 21.21
CA GLN A 158 8.47 -13.15 21.39
C GLN A 158 8.57 -12.77 22.87
N PHE A 159 7.47 -12.90 23.62
CA PHE A 159 7.46 -12.73 25.06
C PHE A 159 8.27 -13.80 25.81
N GLU A 160 8.18 -15.08 25.42
CA GLU A 160 9.01 -16.15 25.99
C GLU A 160 10.51 -15.88 25.80
N MET A 161 10.90 -15.35 24.63
CA MET A 161 12.27 -14.92 24.36
C MET A 161 12.67 -13.70 25.21
N ALA A 162 11.77 -12.74 25.43
CA ALA A 162 11.99 -11.60 26.31
C ALA A 162 12.17 -12.03 27.77
N LEU A 163 11.33 -12.94 28.28
CA LEU A 163 11.45 -13.51 29.63
C LEU A 163 12.77 -14.24 29.80
N ALA A 164 13.18 -15.08 28.85
CA ALA A 164 14.46 -15.77 28.92
C ALA A 164 15.69 -14.83 28.89
N PHE A 165 15.54 -13.62 28.34
CA PHE A 165 16.53 -12.56 28.42
C PHE A 165 16.53 -11.90 29.81
N ILE A 166 15.35 -11.59 30.36
CA ILE A 166 15.18 -11.03 31.72
C ILE A 166 15.72 -11.99 32.79
N HIS A 167 15.41 -13.29 32.70
CA HIS A 167 15.91 -14.32 33.63
C HIS A 167 17.43 -14.47 33.59
N ARG A 168 18.07 -14.17 32.44
CA ARG A 168 19.53 -14.18 32.30
C ARG A 168 20.18 -12.94 32.90
N LEU A 169 19.48 -11.81 32.91
CA LEU A 169 19.97 -10.55 33.50
C LEU A 169 19.83 -10.52 35.02
N GLN A 170 18.80 -11.15 35.58
CA GLN A 170 18.45 -11.03 37.00
C GLN A 170 18.92 -12.22 37.89
N GLY A 171 19.57 -13.25 37.31
CA GLY A 171 19.65 -14.56 37.98
C GLY A 171 18.25 -15.18 38.06
N GLU A 172 18.12 -16.42 38.52
CA GLU A 172 16.82 -17.12 38.60
C GLU A 172 15.70 -16.18 39.08
N LEU A 173 14.54 -16.19 38.39
CA LEU A 173 13.41 -15.27 38.63
C LEU A 173 13.29 -14.96 40.12
N ALA A 174 13.44 -13.69 40.51
CA ALA A 174 13.36 -13.29 41.91
C ALA A 174 12.09 -13.91 42.50
N HIS A 175 12.22 -14.64 43.61
CA HIS A 175 11.13 -15.35 44.29
C HIS A 175 9.85 -14.49 44.39
N ASP A 176 10.02 -13.18 44.55
CA ASP A 176 8.97 -12.17 44.64
C ASP A 176 8.15 -11.98 43.35
N LEU A 177 8.75 -12.11 42.16
CA LEU A 177 8.03 -12.02 40.90
C LEU A 177 7.14 -13.25 40.66
N ARG A 178 7.59 -14.45 41.06
CA ARG A 178 6.74 -15.66 41.03
C ARG A 178 5.55 -15.50 41.95
N ARG A 179 5.78 -15.02 43.17
CA ARG A 179 4.73 -14.77 44.16
C ARG A 179 3.72 -13.73 43.67
N PHE A 180 4.22 -12.61 43.14
CA PHE A 180 3.38 -11.57 42.53
C PHE A 180 2.49 -12.14 41.42
N THR A 181 3.08 -12.93 40.52
CA THR A 181 2.36 -13.55 39.39
C THR A 181 1.25 -14.48 39.87
N VAL A 182 1.54 -15.34 40.84
CA VAL A 182 0.57 -16.25 41.47
C VAL A 182 -0.57 -15.47 42.15
N ASP A 183 -0.27 -14.41 42.91
CA ASP A 183 -1.28 -13.59 43.58
C ASP A 183 -2.26 -12.96 42.56
N TRP A 184 -1.76 -12.57 41.39
CA TRP A 184 -2.60 -12.05 40.31
C TRP A 184 -3.37 -13.15 39.58
N HIS A 185 -2.83 -14.35 39.44
CA HIS A 185 -3.56 -15.49 38.87
C HIS A 185 -4.80 -15.84 39.68
N TRP A 186 -4.72 -15.78 41.01
CA TRP A 186 -5.90 -15.93 41.87
C TRP A 186 -6.95 -14.85 41.59
N LYS A 187 -6.56 -13.57 41.44
CA LYS A 187 -7.49 -12.48 41.08
C LYS A 187 -8.10 -12.65 39.70
N VAL A 188 -7.33 -13.12 38.72
CA VAL A 188 -7.83 -13.43 37.37
C VAL A 188 -8.86 -14.55 37.43
N LEU A 189 -8.57 -15.62 38.19
CA LEU A 189 -9.52 -16.72 38.42
C LEU A 189 -10.80 -16.22 39.08
N GLU A 190 -10.73 -15.41 40.14
CA GLU A 190 -11.91 -14.83 40.80
C GLU A 190 -12.77 -14.03 39.82
N ALA A 191 -12.15 -13.19 38.98
CA ALA A 191 -12.85 -12.38 37.99
C ALA A 191 -13.52 -13.23 36.89
N LEU A 192 -12.86 -14.30 36.45
CA LEU A 192 -13.38 -15.25 35.47
C LEU A 192 -14.52 -16.10 36.06
N ALA A 193 -14.36 -16.60 37.29
CA ALA A 193 -15.34 -17.40 38.01
C ALA A 193 -16.60 -16.59 38.34
N ALA A 194 -16.46 -15.30 38.65
CA ALA A 194 -17.57 -14.37 38.82
C ALA A 194 -18.33 -14.07 37.51
N ARG A 195 -17.84 -14.56 36.35
CA ARG A 195 -18.41 -14.33 35.01
C ARG A 195 -18.68 -12.86 34.72
N LYS A 196 -17.74 -11.99 35.09
CA LYS A 196 -17.79 -10.53 34.84
C LYS A 196 -16.79 -10.16 33.75
N PRO A 197 -17.18 -10.09 32.46
CA PRO A 197 -16.25 -9.94 31.34
C PRO A 197 -15.35 -8.71 31.43
N GLU A 198 -15.91 -7.56 31.82
CA GLU A 198 -15.17 -6.31 31.96
C GLU A 198 -14.18 -6.33 33.13
N VAL A 199 -14.54 -7.00 34.21
CA VAL A 199 -13.66 -7.15 35.37
C VAL A 199 -12.52 -8.12 35.03
N ALA A 200 -12.82 -9.23 34.36
CA ALA A 200 -11.81 -10.19 33.90
C ALA A 200 -10.81 -9.55 32.92
N ALA A 201 -11.30 -8.75 31.97
CA ALA A 201 -10.45 -7.98 31.05
C ALA A 201 -9.53 -7.00 31.78
N LYS A 202 -10.10 -6.22 32.71
CA LYS A 202 -9.35 -5.24 33.50
C LYS A 202 -8.29 -5.89 34.38
N VAL A 203 -8.64 -6.96 35.09
CA VAL A 203 -7.72 -7.68 35.99
C VAL A 203 -6.60 -8.34 35.20
N MET A 204 -6.90 -8.90 34.01
CA MET A 204 -5.88 -9.44 33.11
C MET A 204 -4.91 -8.36 32.62
N ALA A 205 -5.41 -7.19 32.21
CA ALA A 205 -4.57 -6.06 31.82
C ALA A 205 -3.64 -5.60 32.95
N GLN A 206 -4.17 -5.52 34.18
CA GLN A 206 -3.41 -5.10 35.36
C GLN A 206 -2.35 -6.13 35.75
N HIS A 207 -2.65 -7.42 35.67
CA HIS A 207 -1.69 -8.49 35.90
C HIS A 207 -0.49 -8.36 34.94
N ILE A 208 -0.75 -8.23 33.64
CA ILE A 208 0.32 -8.13 32.62
C ILE A 208 1.13 -6.84 32.79
N THR A 209 0.46 -5.73 33.08
CA THR A 209 1.11 -4.42 33.32
C THR A 209 1.99 -4.45 34.56
N GLY A 210 1.53 -5.08 35.65
CA GLY A 210 2.27 -5.15 36.89
C GLY A 210 3.53 -6.02 36.81
N SER A 211 3.51 -7.09 36.00
CA SER A 211 4.71 -7.91 35.74
C SER A 211 5.81 -7.13 35.01
N LEU A 212 5.46 -6.05 34.31
CA LEU A 212 6.39 -5.17 33.57
C LEU A 212 7.26 -4.34 34.52
N GLU A 213 6.70 -3.88 35.65
CA GLU A 213 7.41 -3.08 36.66
C GLU A 213 8.54 -3.84 37.35
N TRP A 214 8.46 -5.18 37.39
CA TRP A 214 9.48 -6.07 37.96
C TRP A 214 10.55 -6.54 36.96
N SER A 215 10.26 -6.44 35.66
CA SER A 215 11.07 -7.02 34.58
C SER A 215 12.23 -6.14 34.10
N VAL A 216 12.38 -4.92 34.64
CA VAL A 216 13.43 -3.95 34.27
C VAL A 216 14.32 -3.66 35.50
N PRO A 217 15.57 -4.16 35.57
CA PRO A 217 16.46 -3.85 36.68
C PRO A 217 16.96 -2.39 36.66
N GLU A 218 17.03 -1.73 37.82
CA GLU A 218 17.91 -0.57 38.00
C GLU A 218 19.37 -1.00 37.79
N ALA A 219 20.09 -0.33 36.89
CA ALA A 219 21.43 -0.76 36.45
C ALA A 219 22.49 -0.57 37.54
N ALA A 220 23.16 -1.67 37.93
CA ALA A 220 24.44 -1.63 38.65
C ALA A 220 25.59 -1.22 37.71
N GLU A 221 26.47 -0.33 38.18
CA GLU A 221 27.60 0.23 37.41
C GLU A 221 28.78 -0.76 37.21
N PRO A 222 29.39 -0.85 36.01
CA PRO A 222 30.74 -1.36 35.81
C PRO A 222 31.78 -0.23 35.56
N PRO A 223 33.08 -0.48 35.83
CA PRO A 223 34.12 0.54 36.01
C PRO A 223 34.59 1.21 34.70
N PRO A 224 35.32 2.35 34.78
CA PRO A 224 35.41 3.30 33.67
C PRO A 224 36.61 3.05 32.76
N THR A 225 36.39 3.00 31.43
CA THR A 225 37.35 3.52 30.45
C THR A 225 36.68 4.08 29.18
N ALA A 226 36.77 5.41 29.07
CA ALA A 226 36.92 6.31 27.90
C ALA A 226 36.08 6.12 26.60
N THR A 227 35.11 7.05 26.44
CA THR A 227 34.59 7.73 25.20
C THR A 227 33.44 7.09 24.38
N PRO A 228 32.64 7.88 23.61
CA PRO A 228 31.40 8.51 24.06
C PRO A 228 30.13 7.96 23.34
N ARG A 229 28.98 7.99 24.03
CA ARG A 229 27.66 7.55 23.52
C ARG A 229 26.56 8.64 23.68
N PRO A 230 25.50 8.58 22.85
CA PRO A 230 24.42 9.58 22.74
C PRO A 230 23.33 9.48 23.82
N ARG A 231 22.58 10.58 24.00
CA ARG A 231 21.55 10.85 25.03
C ARG A 231 20.27 10.00 24.87
N LYS A 232 19.76 9.45 25.98
CA LYS A 232 18.48 8.72 26.13
C LYS A 232 17.35 9.66 26.60
N ASN A 233 16.15 9.50 26.03
CA ASN A 233 14.90 10.14 26.46
C ASN A 233 14.16 9.27 27.50
N ARG A 234 13.69 9.88 28.59
CA ARG A 234 12.80 9.29 29.62
C ARG A 234 11.45 10.02 29.60
N SER A 235 10.36 9.38 29.18
CA SER A 235 8.99 9.92 29.40
C SER A 235 7.87 8.89 29.19
N ALA A 236 7.87 7.76 29.89
CA ALA A 236 6.83 6.73 29.79
C ALA A 236 5.86 6.62 30.99
N LYS A 237 5.97 7.44 32.04
CA LYS A 237 5.24 7.21 33.31
C LYS A 237 4.00 8.08 33.59
N ARG A 238 3.38 8.77 32.61
CA ARG A 238 2.26 9.70 32.92
C ARG A 238 0.93 9.54 32.15
N VAL A 239 0.72 8.50 31.35
CA VAL A 239 -0.51 8.40 30.51
C VAL A 239 -1.60 7.45 31.06
N LEU A 240 -1.37 6.73 32.17
CA LEU A 240 -2.27 5.65 32.63
C LEU A 240 -3.58 6.04 33.35
N GLY A 241 -4.02 7.30 33.31
CA GLY A 241 -5.09 7.79 34.20
C GLY A 241 -6.54 7.77 33.71
N CYS A 242 -6.86 7.90 32.42
CA CYS A 242 -8.12 8.59 32.06
C CYS A 242 -9.11 7.94 31.07
N LEU A 243 -8.95 6.70 30.59
CA LEU A 243 -9.82 6.19 29.50
C LEU A 243 -10.69 4.96 29.82
N ALA A 244 -10.92 4.68 31.11
CA ALA A 244 -11.89 3.67 31.53
C ALA A 244 -13.28 4.28 31.73
N LEU A 245 -14.01 4.55 30.64
CA LEU A 245 -15.47 4.73 30.56
C LEU A 245 -15.79 5.00 29.08
N TRP A 246 -16.86 4.41 28.54
CA TRP A 246 -17.36 4.49 27.14
C TRP A 246 -16.98 3.32 26.22
N SER A 247 -17.61 2.16 26.43
CA SER A 247 -17.96 1.22 25.34
C SER A 247 -18.92 0.14 25.84
N LEU A 248 -20.14 0.55 26.15
CA LEU A 248 -21.30 -0.34 26.33
C LEU A 248 -22.36 0.10 25.33
N SER A 249 -22.46 -0.60 24.19
CA SER A 249 -23.69 -0.88 23.45
C SER A 249 -23.38 -1.39 22.04
N SER A 250 -24.22 -2.31 21.56
CA SER A 250 -24.37 -2.81 20.18
C SER A 250 -23.45 -3.97 19.75
N LEU A 251 -23.88 -5.22 20.01
CA LEU A 251 -24.60 -6.04 19.01
C LEU A 251 -24.83 -7.45 19.56
N ALA A 252 -26.10 -7.83 19.66
CA ALA A 252 -26.56 -9.17 19.98
C ALA A 252 -27.40 -9.69 18.81
N TRP A 253 -27.13 -10.95 18.46
CA TRP A 253 -28.02 -11.96 17.86
C TRP A 253 -28.08 -12.12 16.34
N GLY A 254 -27.88 -13.39 15.95
CA GLY A 254 -28.62 -13.98 14.84
C GLY A 254 -27.87 -14.99 13.98
N LEU A 255 -27.41 -16.14 14.51
CA LEU A 255 -27.13 -17.31 13.65
C LEU A 255 -27.40 -18.63 14.38
N GLY A 256 -28.47 -19.31 13.98
CA GLY A 256 -28.76 -20.70 14.30
C GLY A 256 -29.46 -21.37 13.12
N GLY A 257 -28.85 -22.45 12.60
CA GLY A 257 -29.54 -23.45 11.78
C GLY A 257 -28.92 -23.74 10.41
N ALA A 258 -27.94 -24.66 10.34
CA ALA A 258 -27.64 -25.46 9.12
C ALA A 258 -26.62 -26.59 9.43
N ALA A 259 -26.95 -27.53 10.34
CA ALA A 259 -26.00 -28.58 10.77
C ALA A 259 -25.93 -29.86 9.89
N PRO A 260 -26.94 -30.29 9.10
CA PRO A 260 -26.84 -31.61 8.43
C PRO A 260 -26.02 -31.63 7.12
N ALA A 261 -25.87 -30.50 6.42
CA ALA A 261 -25.12 -30.43 5.14
C ALA A 261 -23.59 -30.38 5.34
N LEU A 262 -23.12 -29.89 6.49
CA LEU A 262 -21.70 -29.68 6.80
C LEU A 262 -20.91 -31.00 6.91
N ALA A 263 -21.55 -32.10 7.33
CA ALA A 263 -20.83 -33.35 7.60
C ALA A 263 -20.38 -34.09 6.33
N ALA A 264 -21.13 -33.99 5.23
CA ALA A 264 -20.72 -34.57 3.94
C ALA A 264 -19.62 -33.72 3.28
N ASP A 265 -19.73 -32.39 3.37
CA ASP A 265 -18.72 -31.43 2.91
C ASP A 265 -17.39 -31.58 3.67
N ASP A 266 -17.44 -31.89 4.96
CA ASP A 266 -16.23 -32.06 5.77
C ASP A 266 -15.46 -33.34 5.43
N ALA A 267 -16.17 -34.43 5.11
CA ALA A 267 -15.55 -35.67 4.65
C ALA A 267 -14.91 -35.49 3.26
N GLN A 268 -15.60 -34.81 2.33
CA GLN A 268 -15.06 -34.52 1.00
C GLN A 268 -13.88 -33.54 1.07
N ARG A 269 -13.94 -32.51 1.93
CA ARG A 269 -12.81 -31.59 2.20
C ARG A 269 -11.62 -32.30 2.82
N ALA A 270 -11.83 -33.20 3.77
CA ALA A 270 -10.76 -34.00 4.37
C ALA A 270 -10.11 -34.93 3.33
N ALA A 271 -10.92 -35.55 2.46
CA ALA A 271 -10.45 -36.41 1.38
C ALA A 271 -9.64 -35.63 0.33
N MET A 272 -10.10 -34.43 -0.04
CA MET A 272 -9.36 -33.52 -0.93
C MET A 272 -8.06 -33.02 -0.31
N THR A 273 -8.10 -32.66 0.97
CA THR A 273 -6.91 -32.22 1.73
C THR A 273 -5.87 -33.33 1.78
N PHE A 274 -6.29 -34.59 1.95
CA PHE A 274 -5.39 -35.74 1.91
C PHE A 274 -4.75 -35.92 0.53
N PHE A 275 -5.54 -35.81 -0.55
CA PHE A 275 -5.00 -35.85 -1.91
C PHE A 275 -3.95 -34.76 -2.16
N GLU A 276 -4.27 -33.50 -1.83
CA GLU A 276 -3.39 -32.35 -2.05
C GLU A 276 -2.08 -32.43 -1.25
N LYS A 277 -2.14 -32.93 -0.01
CA LYS A 277 -0.98 -32.97 0.88
C LYS A 277 -0.14 -34.23 0.75
N GLU A 278 -0.74 -35.39 0.51
CA GLU A 278 -0.07 -36.68 0.63
C GLU A 278 0.11 -37.38 -0.72
N VAL A 279 -0.77 -37.13 -1.70
CA VAL A 279 -0.80 -37.91 -2.96
C VAL A 279 -0.25 -37.08 -4.13
N ARG A 280 -0.72 -35.85 -4.31
CA ARG A 280 -0.29 -34.97 -5.40
C ARG A 280 1.23 -34.77 -5.41
N PRO A 281 1.92 -34.55 -4.26
CA PRO A 281 3.37 -34.44 -4.26
C PRO A 281 4.06 -35.71 -4.77
N ILE A 282 3.57 -36.90 -4.42
CA ILE A 282 4.12 -38.17 -4.92
C ILE A 282 3.98 -38.24 -6.45
N LEU A 283 2.79 -37.94 -6.98
CA LEU A 283 2.57 -37.98 -8.44
C LEU A 283 3.47 -36.97 -9.16
N VAL A 284 3.59 -35.75 -8.64
CA VAL A 284 4.41 -34.67 -9.20
C VAL A 284 5.91 -35.02 -9.15
N GLU A 285 6.41 -35.45 -7.99
CA GLU A 285 7.85 -35.65 -7.77
C GLU A 285 8.37 -36.98 -8.29
N ARG A 286 7.54 -38.04 -8.32
CA ARG A 286 7.95 -39.39 -8.68
C ARG A 286 7.51 -39.81 -10.06
N CYS A 287 6.39 -39.27 -10.55
CA CYS A 287 5.73 -39.82 -11.74
C CYS A 287 5.68 -38.84 -12.92
N TYR A 288 5.59 -37.53 -12.71
CA TYR A 288 5.39 -36.56 -13.81
C TYR A 288 6.55 -36.50 -14.80
N ASP A 289 7.78 -36.74 -14.34
CA ASP A 289 8.97 -36.77 -15.20
C ASP A 289 8.85 -37.77 -16.37
N CYS A 290 8.02 -38.81 -16.23
CA CYS A 290 7.83 -39.84 -17.24
C CYS A 290 6.37 -40.07 -17.67
N HIS A 291 5.39 -39.58 -16.90
CA HIS A 291 3.95 -39.82 -17.09
C HIS A 291 3.10 -38.55 -16.92
N SER A 292 3.51 -37.44 -17.55
CA SER A 292 2.78 -36.16 -17.60
C SER A 292 2.41 -35.78 -19.03
N ASN A 293 1.77 -34.62 -19.22
CA ASN A 293 1.53 -34.07 -20.57
C ASN A 293 2.82 -33.92 -21.43
N THR A 294 3.99 -33.73 -20.82
CA THR A 294 5.27 -33.56 -21.54
C THR A 294 5.91 -34.89 -21.98
N LYS A 295 5.62 -35.99 -21.28
CA LYS A 295 6.21 -37.31 -21.53
C LYS A 295 5.31 -38.42 -21.03
N GLN A 296 4.99 -39.39 -21.89
CA GLN A 296 3.98 -40.42 -21.65
C GLN A 296 4.54 -41.82 -21.94
N LYS A 297 5.39 -42.33 -21.05
CA LYS A 297 5.91 -43.70 -21.21
C LYS A 297 4.80 -44.74 -20.98
N GLY A 298 4.71 -45.74 -21.85
CA GLY A 298 3.69 -46.80 -21.78
C GLY A 298 2.25 -46.29 -21.92
N GLY A 299 2.05 -45.18 -22.64
CA GLY A 299 0.74 -44.54 -22.82
C GLY A 299 0.12 -43.92 -21.55
N LEU A 300 0.82 -43.97 -20.41
CA LEU A 300 0.26 -43.62 -19.10
C LEU A 300 0.46 -42.14 -18.75
N ARG A 301 -0.61 -41.52 -18.24
CA ARG A 301 -0.60 -40.18 -17.63
C ARG A 301 -1.18 -40.19 -16.21
N VAL A 302 -0.46 -39.53 -15.30
CA VAL A 302 -0.77 -39.51 -13.86
C VAL A 302 -1.14 -38.11 -13.34
N ASP A 303 -1.14 -37.11 -14.21
CA ASP A 303 -1.39 -35.70 -13.90
C ASP A 303 -2.88 -35.31 -13.97
N HIS A 304 -3.75 -36.28 -14.22
CA HIS A 304 -5.20 -36.08 -14.30
C HIS A 304 -5.95 -37.40 -14.06
N ILE A 305 -6.99 -37.37 -13.23
CA ILE A 305 -7.68 -38.58 -12.74
C ILE A 305 -8.30 -39.42 -13.86
N GLY A 306 -8.83 -38.77 -14.90
CA GLY A 306 -9.37 -39.46 -16.08
C GLY A 306 -8.33 -40.38 -16.75
N TYR A 307 -7.09 -39.93 -16.92
CA TYR A 307 -6.05 -40.76 -17.53
C TYR A 307 -5.56 -41.88 -16.62
N LEU A 308 -5.59 -41.70 -15.30
CA LEU A 308 -5.30 -42.77 -14.35
C LEU A 308 -6.36 -43.88 -14.42
N LYS A 309 -7.64 -43.50 -14.55
CA LYS A 309 -8.77 -44.45 -14.69
C LYS A 309 -8.76 -45.18 -16.03
N THR A 310 -8.40 -44.50 -17.13
CA THR A 310 -8.23 -45.15 -18.44
C THR A 310 -6.97 -46.02 -18.46
N GLY A 311 -5.89 -45.55 -17.85
CA GLY A 311 -4.59 -46.22 -17.80
C GLY A 311 -3.77 -46.08 -19.08
N GLY A 312 -2.76 -46.93 -19.21
CA GLY A 312 -1.82 -46.94 -20.34
C GLY A 312 -2.00 -48.18 -21.23
N ASP A 313 -0.92 -48.59 -21.89
CA ASP A 313 -0.92 -49.74 -22.83
C ASP A 313 -1.31 -51.07 -22.17
N THR A 314 -1.25 -51.14 -20.83
CA THR A 314 -1.60 -52.31 -20.00
C THR A 314 -2.99 -52.24 -19.37
N GLY A 315 -3.83 -51.26 -19.76
CA GLY A 315 -5.17 -51.05 -19.20
C GLY A 315 -5.19 -50.12 -17.98
N PRO A 316 -6.33 -50.06 -17.24
CA PRO A 316 -6.55 -49.11 -16.15
C PRO A 316 -5.46 -49.10 -15.09
N ALA A 317 -4.80 -47.96 -14.90
CA ALA A 317 -3.78 -47.81 -13.87
C ALA A 317 -4.41 -47.69 -12.47
N LEU A 318 -5.63 -47.18 -12.39
CA LEU A 318 -6.32 -46.89 -11.15
C LEU A 318 -7.78 -47.34 -11.20
N VAL A 319 -8.16 -48.18 -10.23
CA VAL A 319 -9.55 -48.56 -9.96
C VAL A 319 -9.98 -47.94 -8.62
N PRO A 320 -10.79 -46.85 -8.62
CA PRO A 320 -11.25 -46.20 -7.39
C PRO A 320 -11.87 -47.19 -6.41
N GLY A 321 -11.47 -47.10 -5.14
CA GLY A 321 -11.92 -48.00 -4.07
C GLY A 321 -11.24 -49.36 -4.03
N ASN A 322 -10.51 -49.76 -5.08
CA ASN A 322 -9.90 -51.09 -5.19
C ASN A 322 -8.38 -51.03 -5.48
N PRO A 323 -7.53 -50.91 -4.44
CA PRO A 323 -6.07 -50.91 -4.62
C PRO A 323 -5.53 -52.24 -5.16
N ALA A 324 -6.17 -53.37 -4.84
CA ALA A 324 -5.71 -54.69 -5.27
C ALA A 324 -5.90 -54.90 -6.78
N GLY A 325 -6.89 -54.25 -7.39
CA GLY A 325 -7.13 -54.25 -8.83
C GLY A 325 -6.53 -53.06 -9.58
N SER A 326 -5.68 -52.25 -8.95
CA SER A 326 -5.08 -51.07 -9.57
C SER A 326 -3.64 -51.36 -9.99
N ALA A 327 -3.35 -51.36 -11.30
CA ALA A 327 -2.01 -51.64 -11.82
C ALA A 327 -0.94 -50.65 -11.31
N LEU A 328 -1.33 -49.42 -10.94
CA LEU A 328 -0.47 -48.47 -10.24
C LEU A 328 0.12 -49.05 -8.96
N MET A 329 -0.67 -49.80 -8.17
CA MET A 329 -0.21 -50.42 -6.94
C MET A 329 0.75 -51.57 -7.18
N GLU A 330 0.52 -52.35 -8.24
CA GLU A 330 1.43 -53.43 -8.64
C GLU A 330 2.79 -52.86 -9.06
N ALA A 331 2.76 -51.79 -9.85
CA ALA A 331 3.94 -51.12 -10.37
C ALA A 331 4.79 -50.50 -9.26
N VAL A 332 4.18 -49.81 -8.27
CA VAL A 332 4.92 -49.17 -7.17
C VAL A 332 5.33 -50.14 -6.06
N ARG A 333 4.62 -51.26 -5.91
CA ARG A 333 5.01 -52.34 -4.98
C ARG A 333 6.05 -53.28 -5.56
N TYR A 334 6.30 -53.21 -6.87
CA TYR A 334 7.18 -54.12 -7.60
C TYR A 334 6.67 -55.57 -7.52
N THR A 335 5.36 -55.76 -7.46
CA THR A 335 4.76 -57.11 -7.47
C THR A 335 4.55 -57.65 -8.88
N ASN A 336 4.70 -56.79 -9.88
CA ASN A 336 4.74 -57.17 -11.29
C ASN A 336 6.17 -56.94 -11.82
N GLU A 337 6.81 -57.99 -12.31
CA GLU A 337 8.22 -57.94 -12.78
C GLU A 337 8.36 -57.23 -14.14
N ASP A 338 7.30 -57.15 -14.93
CA ASP A 338 7.32 -56.58 -16.29
C ASP A 338 7.31 -55.03 -16.29
N PHE A 339 6.78 -54.40 -15.24
CA PHE A 339 6.69 -52.93 -15.16
C PHE A 339 6.81 -52.38 -13.73
N GLN A 340 8.04 -52.35 -13.22
CA GLN A 340 8.37 -51.76 -11.92
C GLN A 340 8.59 -50.24 -12.02
N MET A 341 7.85 -49.45 -11.24
CA MET A 341 7.88 -47.98 -11.30
C MET A 341 8.01 -47.34 -9.91
N PRO A 342 8.91 -46.34 -9.70
CA PRO A 342 9.88 -45.80 -10.65
C PRO A 342 11.08 -46.74 -10.87
N PRO A 343 11.52 -47.00 -12.11
CA PRO A 343 12.40 -48.14 -12.45
C PRO A 343 13.79 -48.08 -11.80
N LYS A 344 14.25 -46.90 -11.38
CA LYS A 344 15.56 -46.73 -10.74
C LYS A 344 15.54 -47.02 -9.24
N LYS A 345 14.40 -46.82 -8.57
CA LYS A 345 14.27 -46.96 -7.12
C LYS A 345 12.80 -47.05 -6.73
N LYS A 346 12.45 -48.14 -6.05
CA LYS A 346 11.13 -48.36 -5.46
C LYS A 346 10.76 -47.21 -4.50
N LEU A 347 9.49 -46.82 -4.50
CA LEU A 347 8.98 -45.79 -3.60
C LEU A 347 9.13 -46.24 -2.13
N PRO A 348 9.35 -45.31 -1.19
CA PRO A 348 9.28 -45.61 0.23
C PRO A 348 7.91 -46.18 0.61
N ASP A 349 7.87 -47.13 1.55
CA ASP A 349 6.63 -47.81 1.96
C ASP A 349 5.55 -46.83 2.45
N ALA A 350 5.95 -45.69 3.02
CA ALA A 350 5.02 -44.64 3.43
C ALA A 350 4.32 -43.96 2.24
N GLU A 351 5.03 -43.74 1.12
CA GLU A 351 4.46 -43.17 -0.11
C GLU A 351 3.51 -44.20 -0.77
N ILE A 352 3.89 -45.48 -0.79
CA ILE A 352 3.05 -46.59 -1.27
C ILE A 352 1.75 -46.69 -0.45
N ALA A 353 1.85 -46.57 0.88
CA ALA A 353 0.70 -46.60 1.77
C ALA A 353 -0.23 -45.38 1.59
N ALA A 354 0.33 -44.20 1.28
CA ALA A 354 -0.45 -43.01 0.98
C ALA A 354 -1.25 -43.17 -0.33
N LEU A 355 -0.61 -43.69 -1.39
CA LEU A 355 -1.28 -44.05 -2.64
C LEU A 355 -2.37 -45.08 -2.40
N GLU A 356 -2.09 -46.17 -1.67
CA GLU A 356 -3.09 -47.20 -1.36
C GLU A 356 -4.30 -46.61 -0.62
N LYS A 357 -4.07 -45.79 0.40
CA LYS A 357 -5.14 -45.14 1.18
C LYS A 357 -5.99 -44.23 0.30
N TRP A 358 -5.37 -43.45 -0.58
CA TRP A 358 -6.07 -42.60 -1.52
C TRP A 358 -6.98 -43.39 -2.47
N ILE A 359 -6.49 -44.52 -2.98
CA ILE A 359 -7.30 -45.41 -3.82
C ILE A 359 -8.48 -45.96 -3.02
N LYS A 360 -8.27 -46.42 -1.78
CA LYS A 360 -9.37 -46.90 -0.88
C LYS A 360 -10.43 -45.81 -0.64
N MET A 361 -10.04 -44.55 -0.59
CA MET A 361 -10.94 -43.40 -0.41
C MET A 361 -11.74 -43.04 -1.68
N GLY A 362 -11.67 -43.86 -2.74
CA GLY A 362 -12.35 -43.58 -4.01
C GLY A 362 -11.55 -42.67 -4.95
N ALA A 363 -10.25 -42.49 -4.67
CA ALA A 363 -9.35 -41.63 -5.43
C ALA A 363 -9.90 -40.19 -5.64
N PRO A 364 -10.22 -39.46 -4.56
CA PRO A 364 -10.72 -38.08 -4.64
C PRO A 364 -9.74 -37.20 -5.43
N TRP A 365 -10.27 -36.37 -6.32
CA TRP A 365 -9.53 -35.48 -7.21
C TRP A 365 -10.36 -34.22 -7.52
N PRO A 366 -9.77 -33.01 -7.63
CA PRO A 366 -10.53 -31.79 -7.88
C PRO A 366 -11.36 -31.86 -9.18
N GLU A 367 -12.66 -31.58 -9.12
CA GLU A 367 -13.62 -31.84 -10.22
C GLU A 367 -13.29 -31.08 -11.53
N ASP A 368 -12.61 -29.93 -11.46
CA ASP A 368 -12.20 -29.15 -12.65
C ASP A 368 -11.05 -29.78 -13.45
N ALA A 369 -10.37 -30.79 -12.93
CA ALA A 369 -9.29 -31.49 -13.61
C ALA A 369 -9.76 -32.85 -14.17
N SER A 370 -11.02 -32.95 -14.61
CA SER A 370 -11.62 -34.15 -15.21
C SER A 370 -11.99 -34.00 -16.69
N LYS A 371 -11.95 -32.78 -17.24
CA LYS A 371 -12.12 -32.53 -18.68
C LYS A 371 -10.78 -32.69 -19.39
N LYS A 372 -10.74 -33.49 -20.45
CA LYS A 372 -9.60 -33.55 -21.39
C LYS A 372 -9.31 -32.13 -21.89
N VAL A 373 -8.28 -31.50 -21.33
CA VAL A 373 -7.79 -30.22 -21.84
C VAL A 373 -6.99 -30.49 -23.11
N VAL A 374 -7.65 -30.40 -24.25
CA VAL A 374 -6.99 -30.44 -25.56
C VAL A 374 -6.37 -29.06 -25.79
N VAL A 375 -5.04 -28.96 -25.62
CA VAL A 375 -4.28 -27.78 -26.04
C VAL A 375 -4.18 -27.80 -27.56
N THR A 376 -4.75 -26.79 -28.21
CA THR A 376 -4.71 -26.63 -29.68
C THR A 376 -3.28 -26.33 -30.15
N GLU A 377 -3.04 -26.39 -31.47
CA GLU A 377 -1.74 -26.16 -32.12
C GLU A 377 -1.09 -24.80 -31.77
N GLY A 378 -1.87 -23.85 -31.23
CA GLY A 378 -1.41 -22.53 -30.74
C GLY A 378 -1.12 -22.43 -29.24
N GLY A 379 -1.13 -23.52 -28.47
CA GLY A 379 -0.79 -23.50 -27.03
C GLY A 379 -1.94 -23.09 -26.10
N PHE A 380 -3.18 -22.99 -26.61
CA PHE A 380 -4.37 -22.62 -25.83
C PHE A 380 -5.46 -23.69 -25.92
N THR A 381 -6.27 -23.80 -24.86
CA THR A 381 -7.42 -24.71 -24.78
C THR A 381 -8.64 -24.09 -25.46
N GLU A 382 -9.63 -24.91 -25.83
CA GLU A 382 -10.91 -24.40 -26.35
C GLU A 382 -11.64 -23.54 -25.31
N GLU A 383 -11.61 -23.93 -24.03
CA GLU A 383 -12.19 -23.16 -22.91
C GLU A 383 -11.51 -21.79 -22.76
N GLN A 384 -10.19 -21.71 -22.92
CA GLN A 384 -9.44 -20.45 -22.92
C GLN A 384 -9.83 -19.56 -24.10
N ARG A 385 -9.98 -20.14 -25.30
CA ARG A 385 -10.41 -19.42 -26.50
C ARG A 385 -11.85 -18.93 -26.41
N ASN A 386 -12.71 -19.65 -25.69
CA ASN A 386 -14.13 -19.33 -25.52
C ASN A 386 -14.41 -18.48 -24.27
N PHE A 387 -13.39 -18.13 -23.49
CA PHE A 387 -13.56 -17.29 -22.32
C PHE A 387 -14.08 -15.90 -22.73
N TRP A 388 -15.04 -15.38 -21.96
CA TRP A 388 -15.88 -14.25 -22.34
C TRP A 388 -15.08 -13.00 -22.75
N PHE A 389 -13.98 -12.72 -22.05
CA PHE A 389 -13.20 -11.50 -22.26
C PHE A 389 -12.43 -11.50 -23.59
N PHE A 390 -12.03 -12.68 -24.06
CA PHE A 390 -11.36 -12.83 -25.35
C PHE A 390 -12.34 -12.93 -26.52
N GLN A 391 -13.65 -12.94 -26.26
CA GLN A 391 -14.65 -12.90 -27.33
C GLN A 391 -14.80 -11.48 -27.89
N PRO A 392 -15.10 -11.31 -29.19
CA PRO A 392 -15.52 -10.03 -29.73
C PRO A 392 -16.66 -9.37 -28.93
N VAL A 393 -16.74 -8.05 -28.95
CA VAL A 393 -17.85 -7.30 -28.35
C VAL A 393 -19.16 -7.67 -29.06
N LYS A 394 -20.14 -8.20 -28.31
CA LYS A 394 -21.42 -8.59 -28.88
C LYS A 394 -22.27 -7.36 -29.18
N LYS A 395 -22.96 -7.37 -30.31
CA LYS A 395 -24.03 -6.41 -30.57
C LYS A 395 -25.30 -6.88 -29.88
N VAL A 396 -25.60 -6.29 -28.73
CA VAL A 396 -26.76 -6.65 -27.91
C VAL A 396 -27.88 -5.61 -28.06
N SER A 397 -29.11 -6.07 -28.18
CA SER A 397 -30.31 -5.21 -28.13
C SER A 397 -30.81 -5.10 -26.68
N PRO A 398 -31.22 -3.92 -26.21
CA PRO A 398 -31.79 -3.76 -24.88
C PRO A 398 -33.02 -4.66 -24.67
N PRO A 399 -33.18 -5.31 -23.50
CA PRO A 399 -34.34 -6.16 -23.22
C PRO A 399 -35.62 -5.33 -23.04
N ASP A 400 -36.77 -5.96 -23.23
CA ASP A 400 -38.07 -5.31 -23.00
C ASP A 400 -38.59 -5.52 -21.56
N THR A 401 -37.79 -5.10 -20.59
CA THR A 401 -38.04 -5.25 -19.15
C THR A 401 -37.99 -3.90 -18.42
N GLY A 402 -38.60 -3.83 -17.22
CA GLY A 402 -38.48 -2.69 -16.30
C GLY A 402 -39.63 -1.68 -16.29
N GLY A 403 -40.53 -1.70 -17.29
CA GLY A 403 -41.76 -0.91 -17.29
C GLY A 403 -41.53 0.58 -17.00
N ASN A 404 -42.28 1.15 -16.05
CA ASN A 404 -42.23 2.58 -15.74
C ASN A 404 -40.97 3.02 -14.95
N TRP A 405 -40.13 2.10 -14.48
CA TRP A 405 -38.89 2.46 -13.78
C TRP A 405 -37.78 2.89 -14.73
N VAL A 406 -37.81 2.39 -15.97
CA VAL A 406 -36.77 2.61 -16.99
C VAL A 406 -36.76 4.06 -17.46
N ARG A 407 -35.57 4.69 -17.43
CA ARG A 407 -35.33 6.02 -18.03
C ARG A 407 -34.56 5.92 -19.34
N ASN A 408 -33.63 4.97 -19.45
CA ASN A 408 -32.90 4.67 -20.67
C ASN A 408 -32.53 3.19 -20.77
N ASP A 409 -31.83 2.81 -21.85
CA ASP A 409 -31.53 1.40 -22.13
C ASP A 409 -30.64 0.72 -21.08
N VAL A 410 -29.84 1.48 -20.32
CA VAL A 410 -29.05 0.93 -19.19
C VAL A 410 -29.98 0.27 -18.18
N ASP A 411 -31.09 0.92 -17.86
CA ASP A 411 -32.04 0.44 -16.86
C ASP A 411 -32.74 -0.86 -17.28
N ARG A 412 -32.89 -1.09 -18.60
CA ARG A 412 -33.52 -2.32 -19.11
C ARG A 412 -32.68 -3.56 -18.74
N PHE A 413 -31.36 -3.50 -18.93
CA PHE A 413 -30.47 -4.59 -18.54
C PHE A 413 -30.43 -4.82 -17.02
N ILE A 414 -30.49 -3.75 -16.23
CA ILE A 414 -30.55 -3.86 -14.77
C ILE A 414 -31.90 -4.45 -14.33
N ALA A 415 -33.01 -4.00 -14.93
CA ALA A 415 -34.34 -4.48 -14.64
C ALA A 415 -34.53 -5.97 -14.99
N GLU A 416 -33.86 -6.46 -16.04
CA GLU A 416 -33.83 -7.88 -16.35
C GLU A 416 -33.21 -8.69 -15.19
N LYS A 417 -32.08 -8.24 -14.63
CA LYS A 417 -31.50 -8.87 -13.43
C LYS A 417 -32.38 -8.72 -12.21
N HIS A 418 -33.07 -7.60 -12.03
CA HIS A 418 -34.03 -7.46 -10.94
C HIS A 418 -35.17 -8.47 -11.05
N ALA A 419 -35.69 -8.70 -12.26
CA ALA A 419 -36.74 -9.69 -12.50
C ALA A 419 -36.23 -11.13 -12.24
N GLU A 420 -35.02 -11.47 -12.70
CA GLU A 420 -34.38 -12.78 -12.47
C GLU A 420 -34.24 -13.09 -10.98
N TRP A 421 -33.77 -12.11 -10.20
CA TRP A 421 -33.47 -12.26 -8.78
C TRP A 421 -34.61 -11.84 -7.84
N LYS A 422 -35.77 -11.45 -8.40
CA LYS A 422 -36.94 -10.92 -7.66
C LYS A 422 -36.58 -9.73 -6.75
N LEU A 423 -35.66 -8.90 -7.22
CA LEU A 423 -35.28 -7.66 -6.54
C LEU A 423 -36.23 -6.54 -6.98
N THR A 424 -36.50 -5.62 -6.07
CA THR A 424 -37.22 -4.37 -6.39
C THR A 424 -36.20 -3.23 -6.37
N PRO A 425 -36.17 -2.32 -7.34
CA PRO A 425 -35.27 -1.17 -7.30
C PRO A 425 -35.68 -0.17 -6.21
N ALA A 426 -34.72 0.60 -5.73
CA ALA A 426 -34.96 1.71 -4.82
C ALA A 426 -35.65 2.86 -5.57
N PRO A 427 -36.43 3.70 -4.88
CA PRO A 427 -36.96 4.90 -5.49
C PRO A 427 -35.82 5.86 -5.88
N GLU A 428 -36.16 6.83 -6.73
CA GLU A 428 -35.25 7.91 -7.07
C GLU A 428 -34.82 8.68 -5.81
N ALA A 429 -33.56 9.08 -5.77
CA ALA A 429 -33.01 9.92 -4.73
C ALA A 429 -33.65 11.31 -4.74
N ASP A 430 -33.73 11.93 -3.55
CA ASP A 430 -34.20 13.31 -3.46
C ASP A 430 -33.23 14.28 -4.16
N ARG A 431 -33.70 15.49 -4.46
CA ARG A 431 -32.92 16.48 -5.21
C ARG A 431 -31.63 16.91 -4.49
N HIS A 432 -31.58 16.88 -3.16
CA HIS A 432 -30.36 17.19 -2.40
C HIS A 432 -29.32 16.07 -2.52
N GLU A 433 -29.76 14.82 -2.45
CA GLU A 433 -28.89 13.66 -2.66
C GLU A 433 -28.34 13.64 -4.09
N LEU A 434 -29.19 13.89 -5.10
CA LEU A 434 -28.78 13.92 -6.52
C LEU A 434 -27.76 15.03 -6.80
N VAL A 435 -28.02 16.28 -6.41
CA VAL A 435 -27.08 17.39 -6.68
C VAL A 435 -25.74 17.15 -6.01
N ARG A 436 -25.74 16.69 -4.75
CA ARG A 436 -24.49 16.37 -4.05
C ARG A 436 -23.70 15.28 -4.79
N ARG A 437 -24.35 14.19 -5.16
CA ARG A 437 -23.72 13.05 -5.83
C ARG A 437 -23.07 13.47 -7.15
N VAL A 438 -23.82 14.13 -8.03
CA VAL A 438 -23.34 14.54 -9.35
C VAL A 438 -22.15 15.52 -9.25
N TYR A 439 -22.17 16.45 -8.28
CA TYR A 439 -21.03 17.37 -8.05
C TYR A 439 -19.77 16.64 -7.55
N PHE A 440 -19.91 15.68 -6.62
CA PHE A 440 -18.75 14.89 -6.19
C PHE A 440 -18.22 13.95 -7.28
N ASP A 441 -19.10 13.38 -8.10
CA ASP A 441 -18.73 12.46 -9.19
C ASP A 441 -18.02 13.20 -10.33
N LEU A 442 -18.55 14.36 -10.75
CA LEU A 442 -18.00 15.08 -11.89
C LEU A 442 -16.94 16.10 -11.51
N HIS A 443 -17.06 16.81 -10.38
CA HIS A 443 -16.12 17.88 -10.00
C HIS A 443 -15.25 17.51 -8.81
N GLY A 444 -15.61 16.49 -8.02
CA GLY A 444 -14.89 16.12 -6.80
C GLY A 444 -15.03 17.14 -5.68
N LEU A 445 -16.04 18.02 -5.75
CA LEU A 445 -16.29 19.12 -4.83
C LEU A 445 -17.74 19.08 -4.36
N PRO A 446 -18.06 19.58 -3.15
CA PRO A 446 -19.43 19.80 -2.76
C PRO A 446 -20.06 20.95 -3.57
N PRO A 447 -21.36 20.90 -3.89
CA PRO A 447 -22.06 22.05 -4.47
C PRO A 447 -22.15 23.19 -3.47
N THR A 448 -22.11 24.43 -3.96
CA THR A 448 -22.39 25.62 -3.14
C THR A 448 -23.88 25.73 -2.80
N LYS A 449 -24.23 26.50 -1.76
CA LYS A 449 -25.64 26.76 -1.41
C LYS A 449 -26.45 27.29 -2.59
N ALA A 450 -25.90 28.24 -3.36
CA ALA A 450 -26.57 28.80 -4.53
C ALA A 450 -26.85 27.74 -5.62
N GLN A 451 -25.91 26.82 -5.85
CA GLN A 451 -26.08 25.71 -6.79
C GLN A 451 -27.11 24.69 -6.31
N ILE A 452 -27.12 24.38 -5.01
CA ILE A 452 -28.16 23.53 -4.40
C ILE A 452 -29.53 24.18 -4.56
N ASP A 453 -29.66 25.46 -4.17
CA ASP A 453 -30.92 26.20 -4.26
C ASP A 453 -31.44 26.27 -5.70
N ALA A 454 -30.56 26.56 -6.67
CA ALA A 454 -30.90 26.62 -8.08
C ALA A 454 -31.46 25.29 -8.56
N PHE A 455 -30.77 24.17 -8.28
CA PHE A 455 -31.25 22.86 -8.70
C PHE A 455 -32.50 22.41 -7.94
N VAL A 456 -32.54 22.51 -6.62
CA VAL A 456 -33.65 21.98 -5.81
C VAL A 456 -34.97 22.69 -6.11
N LYS A 457 -34.94 24.00 -6.41
CA LYS A 457 -36.13 24.80 -6.72
C LYS A 457 -36.53 24.76 -8.19
N ASP A 458 -35.69 24.23 -9.07
CA ASP A 458 -35.99 24.13 -10.50
C ASP A 458 -37.06 23.07 -10.77
N THR A 459 -38.20 23.52 -11.27
CA THR A 459 -39.36 22.69 -11.61
C THR A 459 -39.32 22.15 -13.04
N ASP A 460 -38.34 22.50 -13.87
CA ASP A 460 -38.18 21.92 -15.21
C ASP A 460 -37.96 20.40 -15.08
N PRO A 461 -38.76 19.56 -15.76
CA PRO A 461 -38.55 18.12 -15.80
C PRO A 461 -37.15 17.69 -16.28
N ARG A 462 -36.44 18.57 -17.02
CA ARG A 462 -35.07 18.38 -17.54
C ARG A 462 -33.99 19.04 -16.68
N ALA A 463 -34.32 19.52 -15.48
CA ALA A 463 -33.35 20.19 -14.61
C ALA A 463 -32.13 19.31 -14.28
N TYR A 464 -32.34 17.99 -14.12
CA TYR A 464 -31.26 17.06 -13.82
C TYR A 464 -30.34 16.85 -15.02
N GLU A 465 -30.92 16.66 -16.20
CA GLU A 465 -30.22 16.50 -17.46
C GLU A 465 -29.38 17.75 -17.76
N THR A 466 -29.96 18.93 -17.56
CA THR A 466 -29.27 20.22 -17.72
C THR A 466 -28.10 20.35 -16.76
N LEU A 467 -28.29 20.01 -15.48
CA LEU A 467 -27.22 20.02 -14.49
C LEU A 467 -26.06 19.07 -14.87
N VAL A 468 -26.36 17.85 -15.33
CA VAL A 468 -25.33 16.90 -15.78
C VAL A 468 -24.54 17.48 -16.97
N ASP A 469 -25.23 18.07 -17.94
CA ASP A 469 -24.63 18.66 -19.13
C ASP A 469 -23.72 19.85 -18.77
N GLU A 470 -24.16 20.73 -17.87
CA GLU A 470 -23.36 21.86 -17.35
C GLU A 470 -22.10 21.39 -16.62
N LEU A 471 -22.21 20.36 -15.78
CA LEU A 471 -21.09 19.85 -15.02
C LEU A 471 -20.07 19.12 -15.90
N LEU A 472 -20.52 18.40 -16.93
CA LEU A 472 -19.64 17.79 -17.93
C LEU A 472 -18.95 18.83 -18.82
N ALA A 473 -19.61 19.96 -19.12
CA ALA A 473 -19.03 21.05 -19.90
C ALA A 473 -17.98 21.87 -19.12
N SER A 474 -18.06 21.89 -17.79
CA SER A 474 -17.15 22.63 -16.92
C SER A 474 -15.71 22.08 -16.95
N THR A 475 -14.72 22.98 -16.88
CA THR A 475 -13.30 22.61 -16.79
C THR A 475 -12.92 21.87 -15.49
N ARG A 476 -13.83 21.87 -14.50
CA ARG A 476 -13.67 21.12 -13.24
C ARG A 476 -13.84 19.61 -13.44
N TYR A 477 -14.49 19.20 -14.53
CA TYR A 477 -14.61 17.79 -14.92
C TYR A 477 -13.23 17.12 -15.06
N GLY A 478 -12.35 17.72 -15.85
CA GLY A 478 -11.01 17.19 -16.10
C GLY A 478 -10.14 17.13 -14.86
N GLU A 479 -10.28 18.07 -13.92
CA GLU A 479 -9.56 18.01 -12.64
C GLU A 479 -9.96 16.81 -11.77
N ARG A 480 -11.24 16.41 -11.78
CA ARG A 480 -11.70 15.22 -11.04
C ARG A 480 -11.29 13.95 -11.76
N TRP A 481 -11.63 13.84 -13.05
CA TRP A 481 -11.45 12.61 -13.81
C TRP A 481 -9.97 12.31 -14.11
N ALA A 482 -9.11 13.33 -14.17
CA ALA A 482 -7.67 13.11 -14.27
C ALA A 482 -7.10 12.38 -13.04
N GLN A 483 -7.67 12.53 -11.83
CA GLN A 483 -7.18 11.83 -10.65
C GLN A 483 -7.21 10.31 -10.86
N HIS A 484 -8.33 9.80 -11.39
CA HIS A 484 -8.49 8.38 -11.70
C HIS A 484 -7.46 7.88 -12.71
N TRP A 485 -7.21 8.66 -13.77
CA TRP A 485 -6.16 8.32 -14.74
C TRP A 485 -4.76 8.34 -14.12
N LEU A 486 -4.47 9.34 -13.29
CA LEU A 486 -3.15 9.51 -12.67
C LEU A 486 -2.82 8.40 -11.67
N ASP A 487 -3.84 7.77 -11.06
CA ASP A 487 -3.66 6.58 -10.22
C ASP A 487 -3.23 5.36 -11.03
N LEU A 488 -3.79 5.16 -12.23
CA LEU A 488 -3.44 4.05 -13.14
C LEU A 488 -1.99 4.15 -13.62
N VAL A 489 -1.55 5.36 -13.96
CA VAL A 489 -0.21 5.62 -14.51
C VAL A 489 0.86 5.79 -13.43
N ARG A 490 0.51 5.58 -12.15
CA ARG A 490 1.43 5.73 -11.00
C ARG A 490 2.05 7.12 -10.94
N TYR A 491 1.26 8.14 -11.24
CA TYR A 491 1.75 9.50 -11.33
C TYR A 491 2.42 9.92 -10.02
N ALA A 492 3.68 10.32 -10.14
CA ALA A 492 4.43 10.91 -9.06
C ALA A 492 5.42 11.92 -9.62
N GLU A 493 5.66 12.95 -8.83
CA GLU A 493 6.68 13.97 -9.08
C GLU A 493 7.96 13.66 -8.31
N SER A 494 8.20 12.40 -7.99
CA SER A 494 9.45 11.96 -7.39
C SER A 494 9.88 10.59 -7.91
N ASP A 495 11.15 10.28 -7.80
CA ASP A 495 11.78 9.09 -8.37
C ASP A 495 11.40 7.77 -7.67
N GLY A 496 11.05 7.82 -6.38
CA GLY A 496 10.78 6.66 -5.54
C GLY A 496 12.03 6.06 -4.89
N TYR A 497 11.85 4.90 -4.25
CA TYR A 497 12.87 4.04 -3.67
C TYR A 497 13.64 4.61 -2.46
N ASN A 498 14.95 4.85 -2.51
CA ASN A 498 15.71 5.31 -1.33
C ASN A 498 15.97 6.81 -1.39
N ALA A 499 16.40 7.34 -2.53
CA ALA A 499 16.70 8.77 -2.67
C ALA A 499 15.46 9.64 -2.94
N ASP A 500 14.44 9.11 -3.62
CA ASP A 500 13.17 9.78 -3.95
C ASP A 500 13.32 11.21 -4.51
N ALA A 501 14.27 11.41 -5.43
CA ALA A 501 14.57 12.72 -6.00
C ALA A 501 13.33 13.35 -6.69
N TYR A 502 13.15 14.66 -6.52
CA TYR A 502 12.02 15.39 -7.09
C TYR A 502 12.13 15.51 -8.62
N ARG A 503 10.99 15.39 -9.32
CA ARG A 503 10.83 15.46 -10.78
C ARG A 503 10.11 16.76 -11.16
N PRO A 504 10.82 17.90 -11.28
CA PRO A 504 10.19 19.23 -11.45
C PRO A 504 9.43 19.41 -12.78
N SER A 505 9.67 18.54 -13.77
CA SER A 505 9.05 18.59 -15.09
C SER A 505 7.89 17.61 -15.28
N ALA A 506 7.44 16.91 -14.23
CA ALA A 506 6.37 15.90 -14.34
C ALA A 506 4.94 16.49 -14.36
N TRP A 507 4.71 17.66 -13.76
CA TRP A 507 3.39 18.32 -13.71
C TRP A 507 2.73 18.67 -15.07
N PRO A 508 3.44 18.95 -16.18
CA PRO A 508 2.79 19.23 -17.46
C PRO A 508 2.02 18.04 -18.01
N TYR A 509 2.43 16.80 -17.69
CA TYR A 509 1.68 15.61 -18.06
C TYR A 509 0.31 15.54 -17.36
N ARG A 510 0.25 15.88 -16.07
CA ARG A 510 -1.03 16.00 -15.35
C ARG A 510 -1.93 17.03 -16.02
N ASP A 511 -1.39 18.18 -16.40
CA ASP A 511 -2.17 19.23 -17.09
C ASP A 511 -2.63 18.78 -18.48
N TYR A 512 -1.81 18.01 -19.21
CA TYR A 512 -2.21 17.37 -20.46
C TYR A 512 -3.40 16.41 -20.28
N VAL A 513 -3.40 15.59 -19.22
CA VAL A 513 -4.51 14.68 -18.91
C VAL A 513 -5.79 15.47 -18.59
N ILE A 514 -5.69 16.50 -17.73
CA ILE A 514 -6.82 17.38 -17.38
C ILE A 514 -7.40 18.02 -18.64
N LYS A 515 -6.54 18.58 -19.50
CA LYS A 515 -6.96 19.23 -20.75
C LYS A 515 -7.60 18.24 -21.70
N SER A 516 -7.01 17.06 -21.91
CA SER A 516 -7.54 16.03 -22.81
C SER A 516 -8.94 15.58 -22.41
N LEU A 517 -9.21 15.43 -21.11
CA LEU A 517 -10.54 15.09 -20.59
C LEU A 517 -11.52 16.26 -20.74
N ASN A 518 -11.09 17.49 -20.44
CA ASN A 518 -11.93 18.68 -20.60
C ASN A 518 -12.35 18.93 -22.06
N ASP A 519 -11.43 18.70 -23.00
CA ASP A 519 -11.69 18.81 -24.44
C ASP A 519 -12.49 17.61 -24.99
N ASP A 520 -12.79 16.62 -24.14
CA ASP A 520 -13.44 15.35 -24.51
C ASP A 520 -12.72 14.65 -25.68
N LYS A 521 -11.38 14.67 -25.64
CA LYS A 521 -10.53 14.02 -26.63
C LYS A 521 -10.97 12.56 -26.79
N PRO A 522 -11.24 12.09 -28.02
CA PRO A 522 -11.60 10.70 -28.25
C PRO A 522 -10.63 9.74 -27.57
N TYR A 523 -11.12 8.78 -26.79
CA TYR A 523 -10.26 7.94 -25.97
C TYR A 523 -9.22 7.16 -26.79
N HIS A 524 -9.57 6.72 -28.00
CA HIS A 524 -8.63 6.08 -28.91
C HIS A 524 -7.43 7.00 -29.24
N GLN A 525 -7.67 8.28 -29.51
CA GLN A 525 -6.62 9.25 -29.77
C GLN A 525 -5.81 9.53 -28.48
N PHE A 526 -6.48 9.68 -27.34
CA PHE A 526 -5.79 9.82 -26.06
C PHE A 526 -4.80 8.67 -25.82
N VAL A 527 -5.22 7.41 -25.96
CA VAL A 527 -4.37 6.22 -25.82
C VAL A 527 -3.21 6.23 -26.83
N ARG A 528 -3.47 6.59 -28.09
CA ARG A 528 -2.43 6.67 -29.13
C ARG A 528 -1.32 7.64 -28.75
N GLU A 529 -1.69 8.80 -28.23
CA GLU A 529 -0.72 9.80 -27.80
C GLU A 529 0.09 9.32 -26.58
N GLN A 530 -0.53 8.62 -25.61
CA GLN A 530 0.17 8.06 -24.43
C GLN A 530 1.32 7.11 -24.82
N LEU A 531 1.09 6.27 -25.83
CA LEU A 531 2.05 5.25 -26.24
C LEU A 531 3.03 5.74 -27.32
N ALA A 532 2.58 6.62 -28.22
CA ALA A 532 3.30 6.95 -29.45
C ALA A 532 3.19 8.43 -29.87
N GLY A 533 2.93 9.35 -28.93
CA GLY A 533 2.77 10.78 -29.25
C GLY A 533 3.95 11.39 -30.04
N ASP A 534 5.18 11.00 -29.73
CA ASP A 534 6.38 11.41 -30.47
C ASP A 534 6.49 10.80 -31.89
N GLU A 535 5.92 9.62 -32.12
CA GLU A 535 5.88 8.99 -33.44
C GLU A 535 4.74 9.54 -34.31
N ILE A 536 3.67 10.02 -33.67
CA ILE A 536 2.49 10.58 -34.33
C ILE A 536 2.70 12.05 -34.70
N ALA A 537 3.22 12.85 -33.76
CA ALA A 537 3.39 14.29 -33.94
C ALA A 537 4.68 14.78 -33.24
N PRO A 538 5.88 14.44 -33.75
CA PRO A 538 7.16 14.72 -33.09
C PRO A 538 7.44 16.20 -32.81
N ASN A 539 6.80 17.09 -33.57
CA ASN A 539 6.99 18.55 -33.47
C ASN A 539 5.91 19.25 -32.65
N ASP A 540 4.88 18.53 -32.18
CA ASP A 540 3.80 19.09 -31.37
C ASP A 540 4.03 18.79 -29.88
N PRO A 541 4.48 19.78 -29.07
CA PRO A 541 4.74 19.55 -27.66
C PRO A 541 3.47 19.17 -26.87
N SER A 542 2.28 19.52 -27.36
CA SER A 542 1.00 19.19 -26.72
C SER A 542 0.62 17.72 -26.89
N VAL A 543 1.21 17.03 -27.87
CA VAL A 543 1.04 15.60 -28.12
C VAL A 543 2.21 14.80 -27.53
N VAL A 544 3.44 15.27 -27.71
CA VAL A 544 4.65 14.59 -27.21
C VAL A 544 4.62 14.44 -25.69
N ILE A 545 4.06 15.42 -24.95
CA ILE A 545 3.93 15.33 -23.49
C ILE A 545 3.13 14.10 -23.01
N ALA A 546 2.25 13.54 -23.83
CA ALA A 546 1.49 12.34 -23.49
C ALA A 546 2.40 11.12 -23.25
N THR A 547 3.58 11.05 -23.90
CA THR A 547 4.49 9.90 -23.73
C THR A 547 5.11 9.82 -22.34
N ALA A 548 4.89 10.83 -21.49
CA ALA A 548 5.19 10.80 -20.05
C ALA A 548 4.55 9.61 -19.32
N PHE A 549 3.48 9.00 -19.84
CA PHE A 549 2.94 7.71 -19.39
C PHE A 549 4.04 6.67 -19.14
N MET A 550 5.04 6.60 -20.01
CA MET A 550 6.17 5.66 -19.93
C MET A 550 7.34 6.12 -19.06
N ARG A 551 7.23 7.28 -18.40
CA ARG A 551 8.30 7.88 -17.58
C ARG A 551 8.00 7.85 -16.07
N HIS A 552 6.90 7.19 -15.68
CA HIS A 552 6.55 6.96 -14.28
C HIS A 552 7.13 5.71 -13.60
N PRO A 553 7.89 4.79 -14.24
CA PRO A 553 8.65 3.79 -13.50
C PRO A 553 9.57 4.41 -12.43
N VAL A 554 9.83 3.65 -11.36
CA VAL A 554 10.77 4.03 -10.29
C VAL A 554 12.18 4.09 -10.87
N TYR A 555 12.93 5.12 -10.48
CA TYR A 555 14.31 5.33 -10.89
C TYR A 555 15.16 5.65 -9.67
N GLU A 556 16.40 5.18 -9.63
CA GLU A 556 17.32 5.45 -8.53
C GLU A 556 18.68 5.83 -9.11
N TYR A 557 19.05 7.10 -8.98
CA TYR A 557 20.24 7.65 -9.61
C TYR A 557 21.55 7.10 -9.02
N ASN A 558 21.49 6.50 -7.82
CA ASN A 558 22.65 5.93 -7.15
C ASN A 558 22.83 4.41 -7.38
N LEU A 559 21.95 3.76 -8.16
CA LEU A 559 22.04 2.33 -8.44
C LEU A 559 23.00 2.04 -9.61
N ARG A 560 24.12 1.34 -9.34
CA ARG A 560 25.17 1.06 -10.33
C ARG A 560 24.89 -0.09 -11.29
N ASP A 561 23.94 -0.96 -10.95
CA ASP A 561 23.42 -1.96 -11.90
C ASP A 561 22.43 -1.29 -12.87
N VAL A 562 22.99 -0.55 -13.83
CA VAL A 562 22.22 0.19 -14.84
C VAL A 562 21.39 -0.76 -15.71
N ARG A 563 21.88 -1.97 -15.98
CA ARG A 563 21.17 -2.97 -16.78
C ARG A 563 19.97 -3.54 -16.05
N GLY A 564 20.15 -3.96 -14.80
CA GLY A 564 19.04 -4.43 -13.95
C GLY A 564 17.99 -3.35 -13.73
N GLN A 565 18.40 -2.10 -13.55
CA GLN A 565 17.47 -0.97 -13.46
C GLN A 565 16.69 -0.77 -14.77
N TRP A 566 17.34 -0.81 -15.92
CA TRP A 566 16.67 -0.67 -17.21
C TRP A 566 15.69 -1.82 -17.49
N ASP A 567 16.07 -3.06 -17.15
CA ASP A 567 15.18 -4.22 -17.28
C ASP A 567 13.94 -4.11 -16.38
N THR A 568 14.11 -3.56 -15.18
CA THR A 568 13.01 -3.24 -14.25
C THR A 568 12.08 -2.18 -14.84
N ILE A 569 12.65 -1.11 -15.43
CA ILE A 569 11.89 -0.04 -16.09
C ILE A 569 11.08 -0.60 -17.28
N LEU A 570 11.70 -1.41 -18.15
CA LEU A 570 11.01 -2.07 -19.27
C LEU A 570 9.91 -3.02 -18.81
N THR A 571 10.14 -3.75 -17.72
CA THR A 571 9.13 -4.62 -17.09
C THR A 571 7.94 -3.80 -16.59
N ASP A 572 8.19 -2.75 -15.81
CA ASP A 572 7.12 -1.88 -15.28
C ASP A 572 6.27 -1.27 -16.40
N MET A 573 6.90 -0.77 -17.46
CA MET A 573 6.17 -0.26 -18.64
C MET A 573 5.32 -1.33 -19.32
N THR A 574 5.84 -2.55 -19.44
CA THR A 574 5.13 -3.68 -20.07
C THR A 574 3.93 -4.12 -19.24
N ASP A 575 4.12 -4.34 -17.94
CA ASP A 575 3.08 -4.75 -17.00
C ASP A 575 1.95 -3.71 -16.95
N THR A 576 2.33 -2.43 -16.86
CA THR A 576 1.37 -1.32 -16.85
C THR A 576 0.56 -1.23 -18.12
N THR A 577 1.21 -1.39 -19.27
CA THR A 577 0.51 -1.35 -20.57
C THR A 577 -0.53 -2.47 -20.62
N GLY A 578 -0.18 -3.67 -20.12
CA GLY A 578 -1.11 -4.79 -19.96
C GLY A 578 -2.28 -4.49 -19.03
N GLU A 579 -2.01 -4.04 -17.81
CA GLU A 579 -3.04 -3.77 -16.81
C GLU A 579 -3.95 -2.60 -17.22
N VAL A 580 -3.38 -1.51 -17.71
CA VAL A 580 -4.11 -0.27 -18.03
C VAL A 580 -4.91 -0.43 -19.32
N PHE A 581 -4.34 -1.00 -20.38
CA PHE A 581 -5.03 -1.05 -21.67
C PHE A 581 -5.62 -2.40 -22.03
N LEU A 582 -5.09 -3.51 -21.54
CA LEU A 582 -5.56 -4.85 -21.91
C LEU A 582 -6.36 -5.52 -20.79
N GLY A 583 -6.35 -4.97 -19.57
CA GLY A 583 -7.07 -5.54 -18.42
C GLY A 583 -6.55 -6.91 -18.01
N LEU A 584 -5.23 -7.14 -18.13
CA LEU A 584 -4.58 -8.41 -17.80
C LEU A 584 -3.32 -8.17 -16.96
N SER A 585 -3.19 -8.87 -15.83
CA SER A 585 -1.96 -8.89 -15.03
C SER A 585 -0.98 -9.89 -15.62
N MET A 586 -0.03 -9.42 -16.44
CA MET A 586 0.86 -10.32 -17.17
C MET A 586 2.20 -10.59 -16.47
N GLY A 587 2.42 -10.07 -15.27
CA GLY A 587 3.69 -10.19 -14.55
C GLY A 587 4.16 -11.64 -14.31
N CYS A 588 3.23 -12.60 -14.13
CA CYS A 588 3.60 -14.02 -14.03
C CYS A 588 4.16 -14.57 -15.35
N ALA A 589 3.69 -14.05 -16.49
CA ALA A 589 4.11 -14.45 -17.82
C ALA A 589 5.59 -14.12 -18.12
N ARG A 590 6.22 -13.24 -17.32
CA ARG A 590 7.63 -12.84 -17.46
C ARG A 590 8.59 -14.03 -17.34
N CYS A 591 8.31 -14.98 -16.45
CA CYS A 591 9.25 -16.07 -16.12
C CYS A 591 8.80 -17.45 -16.65
N HIS A 592 7.50 -17.65 -16.87
CA HIS A 592 6.91 -18.87 -17.42
C HIS A 592 5.57 -18.54 -18.07
N ASN A 593 4.95 -19.44 -18.82
CA ASN A 593 3.59 -19.21 -19.32
C ASN A 593 2.66 -18.91 -18.14
N HIS A 594 1.80 -17.91 -18.27
CA HIS A 594 0.94 -17.48 -17.18
C HIS A 594 0.15 -18.67 -16.60
N LYS A 595 0.07 -18.75 -15.27
CA LYS A 595 -0.41 -19.97 -14.57
C LYS A 595 -1.90 -20.23 -14.82
N PHE A 596 -2.69 -19.17 -14.99
CA PHE A 596 -4.15 -19.23 -15.07
C PHE A 596 -4.64 -18.65 -16.41
N ASP A 597 -4.33 -17.38 -16.65
CA ASP A 597 -4.66 -16.72 -17.91
C ASP A 597 -3.95 -17.29 -19.14
N PRO A 598 -4.59 -17.26 -20.32
CA PRO A 598 -3.99 -17.71 -21.58
C PRO A 598 -2.99 -16.67 -22.13
N VAL A 599 -1.98 -16.33 -21.33
CA VAL A 599 -0.87 -15.45 -21.73
C VAL A 599 0.41 -16.27 -21.75
N LEU A 600 0.95 -16.51 -22.95
CA LEU A 600 2.22 -17.21 -23.09
C LEU A 600 3.38 -16.34 -22.62
N GLN A 601 4.45 -16.96 -22.10
CA GLN A 601 5.68 -16.23 -21.80
C GLN A 601 6.21 -15.54 -23.05
N LYS A 602 6.12 -16.22 -24.20
CA LYS A 602 6.51 -15.63 -25.48
C LYS A 602 5.73 -14.35 -25.77
N ASP A 603 4.42 -14.33 -25.52
CA ASP A 603 3.57 -13.16 -25.78
C ASP A 603 3.92 -11.98 -24.88
N TYR A 604 4.31 -12.22 -23.61
CA TYR A 604 4.85 -11.18 -22.74
C TYR A 604 6.07 -10.48 -23.36
N TYR A 605 7.04 -11.26 -23.87
CA TYR A 605 8.23 -10.69 -24.51
C TYR A 605 7.92 -10.07 -25.88
N ARG A 606 6.92 -10.57 -26.62
CA ARG A 606 6.45 -9.94 -27.87
C ARG A 606 5.82 -8.57 -27.58
N LEU A 607 5.08 -8.42 -26.48
CA LEU A 607 4.58 -7.12 -26.07
C LEU A 607 5.71 -6.19 -25.62
N ARG A 608 6.62 -6.68 -24.77
CA ARG A 608 7.82 -5.92 -24.33
C ARG A 608 8.66 -5.43 -25.51
N ALA A 609 8.74 -6.18 -26.61
CA ALA A 609 9.50 -5.80 -27.81
C ALA A 609 9.00 -4.51 -28.48
N PHE A 610 7.74 -4.11 -28.28
CA PHE A 610 7.23 -2.82 -28.75
C PHE A 610 7.78 -1.65 -27.94
N LEU A 611 8.06 -1.86 -26.64
CA LEU A 611 8.55 -0.86 -25.70
C LEU A 611 10.09 -0.91 -25.53
N ALA A 612 10.73 -1.98 -25.99
CA ALA A 612 12.18 -2.16 -25.94
C ALA A 612 12.99 -0.99 -26.53
N PRO A 613 12.56 -0.28 -27.60
CA PRO A 613 13.31 0.86 -28.16
C PRO A 613 13.25 2.17 -27.36
N VAL A 614 12.40 2.24 -26.32
CA VAL A 614 12.14 3.48 -25.56
C VAL A 614 13.43 4.12 -25.02
N GLN A 615 13.50 5.44 -24.99
CA GLN A 615 14.57 6.25 -24.45
C GLN A 615 13.92 7.38 -23.64
N TRP A 616 14.28 7.48 -22.36
CA TRP A 616 13.89 8.64 -21.56
C TRP A 616 14.69 9.87 -22.00
N ARG A 617 14.00 10.99 -22.19
CA ARG A 617 14.59 12.25 -22.66
C ARG A 617 14.62 13.27 -21.53
N ASP A 618 15.80 13.82 -21.25
CA ASP A 618 16.04 14.94 -20.32
C ASP A 618 16.58 16.19 -21.05
N ASP A 619 16.82 16.06 -22.35
CA ASP A 619 17.42 17.05 -23.24
C ASP A 619 16.36 17.79 -24.09
N MET A 620 15.17 17.20 -24.23
CA MET A 620 14.08 17.80 -25.00
C MET A 620 13.38 18.93 -24.22
N LYS A 621 12.96 19.96 -24.94
CA LYS A 621 12.12 21.06 -24.43
C LYS A 621 10.69 20.95 -24.95
N LEU A 622 9.71 21.20 -24.09
CA LEU A 622 8.30 21.35 -24.46
C LEU A 622 8.08 22.74 -25.05
N ALA A 623 8.36 22.86 -26.34
CA ALA A 623 8.21 24.07 -27.11
C ALA A 623 7.98 23.74 -28.58
N THR A 624 7.20 24.57 -29.24
CA THR A 624 6.98 24.53 -30.70
C THR A 624 8.29 24.85 -31.44
N PRO A 625 8.41 24.51 -32.73
CA PRO A 625 9.59 24.87 -33.52
C PRO A 625 9.88 26.38 -33.53
N ALA A 626 8.84 27.21 -33.59
CA ALA A 626 8.98 28.67 -33.58
C ALA A 626 9.50 29.20 -32.22
N GLU A 627 8.98 28.67 -31.11
CA GLU A 627 9.47 29.03 -29.76
C GLU A 627 10.91 28.58 -29.54
N LYS A 628 11.29 27.39 -30.04
CA LYS A 628 12.67 26.92 -30.01
C LYS A 628 13.60 27.83 -30.79
N GLN A 629 13.23 28.18 -32.03
CA GLN A 629 14.01 29.11 -32.84
C GLN A 629 14.20 30.46 -32.15
N ALA A 630 13.12 31.05 -31.62
CA ALA A 630 13.20 32.33 -30.91
C ALA A 630 14.06 32.24 -29.63
N PHE A 631 13.98 31.12 -28.91
CA PHE A 631 14.84 30.85 -27.76
C PHE A 631 16.30 30.74 -28.19
N ASP A 632 16.60 29.98 -29.25
CA ASP A 632 17.95 29.73 -29.74
C ASP A 632 18.61 31.03 -30.24
N GLU A 633 17.86 31.91 -30.91
CA GLU A 633 18.35 33.23 -31.35
C GLU A 633 18.74 34.13 -30.16
N GLN A 634 17.91 34.19 -29.12
CA GLN A 634 18.21 34.95 -27.90
C GLN A 634 19.35 34.31 -27.09
N GLN A 635 19.35 32.98 -27.00
CA GLN A 635 20.38 32.21 -26.33
C GLN A 635 21.74 32.44 -27.00
N ALA A 636 21.80 32.44 -28.34
CA ALA A 636 23.01 32.74 -29.10
C ALA A 636 23.55 34.15 -28.82
N ALA A 637 22.67 35.15 -28.68
CA ALA A 637 23.08 36.51 -28.31
C ALA A 637 23.70 36.57 -26.90
N TRP A 638 23.09 35.92 -25.91
CA TRP A 638 23.66 35.81 -24.56
C TRP A 638 24.97 35.02 -24.56
N GLU A 639 25.03 33.92 -25.31
CA GLU A 639 26.22 33.07 -25.39
C GLU A 639 27.41 33.81 -25.99
N ALA A 640 27.20 34.55 -27.08
CA ALA A 640 28.20 35.39 -27.71
C ALA A 640 28.71 36.48 -26.74
N ALA A 641 27.80 37.19 -26.06
CA ALA A 641 28.15 38.24 -25.10
C ALA A 641 28.89 37.74 -23.85
N THR A 642 28.74 36.46 -23.50
CA THR A 642 29.28 35.88 -22.25
C THR A 642 30.36 34.82 -22.49
N THR A 643 30.81 34.62 -23.74
CA THR A 643 31.73 33.52 -24.10
C THR A 643 33.01 33.54 -23.27
N GLU A 644 33.68 34.68 -23.15
CA GLU A 644 34.94 34.78 -22.41
C GLU A 644 34.76 34.54 -20.90
N ILE A 645 33.69 35.09 -20.31
CA ILE A 645 33.37 34.93 -18.89
C ILE A 645 33.12 33.45 -18.59
N ARG A 646 32.27 32.79 -19.38
CA ARG A 646 31.97 31.36 -19.23
C ARG A 646 33.20 30.49 -19.44
N ALA A 647 34.06 30.81 -20.41
CA ALA A 647 35.31 30.07 -20.65
C ALA A 647 36.27 30.14 -19.45
N LYS A 648 36.40 31.31 -18.81
CA LYS A 648 37.18 31.46 -17.56
C LYS A 648 36.56 30.68 -16.40
N MET A 649 35.24 30.76 -16.22
CA MET A 649 34.53 29.99 -15.20
C MET A 649 34.71 28.48 -15.42
N ASP A 650 34.57 28.01 -16.65
CA ASP A 650 34.79 26.60 -17.00
C ASP A 650 36.23 26.18 -16.71
N ALA A 651 37.23 27.00 -17.05
CA ALA A 651 38.64 26.69 -16.75
C ALA A 651 38.90 26.49 -15.24
N LEU A 652 38.22 27.24 -14.38
CA LEU A 652 38.33 27.10 -12.92
C LEU A 652 37.63 25.83 -12.39
N THR A 653 36.49 25.47 -12.96
CA THR A 653 35.64 24.39 -12.42
C THR A 653 35.85 23.01 -13.05
N LYS A 654 36.32 22.97 -14.31
CA LYS A 654 36.35 21.75 -15.14
C LYS A 654 37.07 20.59 -14.47
N ALA A 655 38.28 20.81 -13.94
CA ALA A 655 39.05 19.75 -13.28
C ALA A 655 38.30 19.17 -12.06
N GLY A 656 37.65 20.02 -11.27
CA GLY A 656 36.88 19.59 -10.09
C GLY A 656 35.63 18.79 -10.42
N ILE A 657 34.96 19.15 -11.51
CA ILE A 657 33.81 18.42 -12.09
C ILE A 657 34.28 17.08 -12.67
N GLU A 658 35.34 17.07 -13.48
CA GLU A 658 35.87 15.87 -14.13
C GLU A 658 36.32 14.82 -13.12
N VAL A 659 36.96 15.21 -12.01
CA VAL A 659 37.31 14.29 -10.91
C VAL A 659 36.06 13.61 -10.32
N ARG A 660 34.96 14.35 -10.11
CA ARG A 660 33.70 13.80 -9.60
C ARG A 660 33.04 12.86 -10.61
N VAL A 661 32.96 13.28 -11.87
CA VAL A 661 32.40 12.49 -12.97
C VAL A 661 33.19 11.21 -13.17
N GLU A 662 34.52 11.26 -13.20
CA GLU A 662 35.37 10.08 -13.40
C GLU A 662 35.25 9.10 -12.23
N ARG A 663 35.25 9.60 -10.98
CA ARG A 663 34.99 8.77 -9.80
C ARG A 663 33.66 8.04 -9.91
N TRP A 664 32.60 8.72 -10.33
CA TRP A 664 31.30 8.07 -10.58
C TRP A 664 31.37 7.07 -11.75
N ARG A 665 32.00 7.44 -12.87
CA ARG A 665 32.17 6.58 -14.05
C ARG A 665 32.89 5.28 -13.70
N THR A 666 33.97 5.34 -12.93
CA THR A 666 34.74 4.15 -12.51
C THR A 666 33.95 3.19 -11.60
N SER A 667 32.81 3.62 -11.05
CA SER A 667 31.92 2.74 -10.29
C SER A 667 30.96 1.92 -11.17
N PHE A 668 30.90 2.19 -12.48
CA PHE A 668 30.21 1.35 -13.44
C PHE A 668 31.07 0.16 -13.87
N PRO A 669 30.45 -0.96 -14.29
CA PRO A 669 31.11 -2.03 -15.03
C PRO A 669 31.95 -1.52 -16.21
N GLU A 670 33.09 -2.17 -16.52
CA GLU A 670 34.08 -1.72 -17.53
C GLU A 670 33.48 -1.49 -18.91
N ASP A 671 32.53 -2.34 -19.31
CA ASP A 671 31.84 -2.22 -20.58
C ASP A 671 30.94 -0.98 -20.63
N LEU A 672 30.24 -0.65 -19.55
CA LEU A 672 29.48 0.60 -19.45
C LEU A 672 30.39 1.83 -19.38
N GLN A 673 31.57 1.73 -18.78
CA GLN A 673 32.57 2.80 -18.86
C GLN A 673 32.97 3.04 -20.32
N ALA A 674 33.27 1.99 -21.07
CA ALA A 674 33.57 2.08 -22.50
C ALA A 674 32.39 2.68 -23.28
N THR A 675 31.16 2.22 -23.04
CA THR A 675 29.94 2.77 -23.64
C THR A 675 29.78 4.27 -23.38
N THR A 676 30.01 4.75 -22.14
CA THR A 676 29.91 6.20 -21.83
C THR A 676 31.00 7.04 -22.49
N ARG A 677 32.18 6.46 -22.77
CA ARG A 677 33.28 7.14 -23.47
C ARG A 677 33.14 7.09 -25.00
N LYS A 678 32.41 6.11 -25.52
CA LYS A 678 32.14 5.94 -26.96
C LYS A 678 31.33 7.15 -27.50
N PRO A 679 31.69 7.75 -28.65
CA PRO A 679 30.88 8.77 -29.32
C PRO A 679 29.45 8.31 -29.59
N ALA A 680 28.47 9.22 -29.50
CA ALA A 680 27.04 8.88 -29.55
C ALA A 680 26.59 8.28 -30.90
N ASP A 681 27.22 8.68 -31.99
CA ASP A 681 27.03 8.19 -33.36
C ASP A 681 27.59 6.78 -33.58
N GLN A 682 28.54 6.35 -32.74
CA GLN A 682 29.13 5.01 -32.79
C GLN A 682 28.42 4.00 -31.88
N ARG A 683 27.45 4.44 -31.07
CA ARG A 683 26.70 3.57 -30.16
C ARG A 683 25.58 2.82 -30.90
N ASP A 684 25.44 1.53 -30.64
CA ASP A 684 24.26 0.76 -31.05
C ASP A 684 23.01 1.18 -30.24
N ALA A 685 21.85 0.62 -30.58
CA ALA A 685 20.58 0.98 -29.95
C ALA A 685 20.56 0.74 -28.42
N LEU A 686 21.15 -0.37 -27.94
CA LEU A 686 21.19 -0.69 -26.51
C LEU A 686 22.23 0.17 -25.78
N GLU A 687 23.39 0.38 -26.40
CA GLU A 687 24.44 1.26 -25.90
C GLU A 687 23.93 2.70 -25.73
N LYS A 688 23.08 3.20 -26.64
CA LYS A 688 22.43 4.52 -26.50
C LYS A 688 21.57 4.60 -25.24
N GLN A 689 20.74 3.59 -24.99
CA GLN A 689 19.88 3.52 -23.80
C GLN A 689 20.67 3.47 -22.49
N LEU A 690 21.63 2.55 -22.42
CA LEU A 690 22.46 2.38 -21.24
C LEU A 690 23.34 3.62 -21.00
N ALA A 691 23.89 4.23 -22.06
CA ALA A 691 24.61 5.49 -21.94
C ALA A 691 23.71 6.61 -21.44
N GLY A 692 22.46 6.70 -21.90
CA GLY A 692 21.49 7.70 -21.42
C GLY A 692 21.20 7.58 -19.93
N LEU A 693 21.01 6.36 -19.40
CA LEU A 693 20.87 6.14 -17.97
C LEU A 693 22.13 6.48 -17.18
N CYS A 694 23.30 6.07 -17.67
CA CYS A 694 24.58 6.44 -17.07
C CYS A 694 24.75 7.96 -17.02
N GLU A 695 24.41 8.66 -18.11
CA GLU A 695 24.52 10.11 -18.24
C GLU A 695 23.62 10.84 -17.23
N ARG A 696 22.42 10.30 -16.94
CA ARG A 696 21.57 10.80 -15.85
C ARG A 696 22.28 10.72 -14.50
N GLN A 697 22.94 9.61 -14.19
CA GLN A 697 23.73 9.46 -12.96
C GLN A 697 24.95 10.39 -12.95
N LEU A 698 25.65 10.54 -14.08
CA LEU A 698 26.79 11.45 -14.22
C LEU A 698 26.37 12.92 -14.12
N LYS A 699 25.15 13.29 -14.53
CA LYS A 699 24.60 14.65 -14.34
C LYS A 699 24.51 14.99 -12.85
N TYR A 700 24.09 14.05 -11.99
CA TYR A 700 24.16 14.23 -10.54
C TYR A 700 25.60 14.44 -10.06
N ALA A 701 26.56 13.64 -10.55
CA ALA A 701 27.97 13.81 -10.20
C ALA A 701 28.53 15.19 -10.57
N ARG A 702 28.11 15.75 -11.72
CA ARG A 702 28.47 17.13 -12.11
C ARG A 702 27.91 18.16 -11.13
N GLY A 703 26.66 17.97 -10.67
CA GLY A 703 26.00 18.84 -9.70
C GLY A 703 26.55 18.77 -8.27
N GLU A 704 27.33 17.73 -7.92
CA GLU A 704 28.02 17.65 -6.62
C GLU A 704 29.14 18.70 -6.48
N PHE A 705 29.67 19.21 -7.60
CA PHE A 705 30.65 20.29 -7.58
C PHE A 705 29.94 21.62 -7.35
N ASN A 706 30.17 22.23 -6.19
CA ASN A 706 29.73 23.59 -5.93
C ASN A 706 30.94 24.52 -5.94
N PRO A 707 31.12 25.36 -6.98
CA PRO A 707 32.29 26.23 -7.11
C PRO A 707 32.50 27.14 -5.89
N MET A 708 31.44 27.68 -5.30
CA MET A 708 31.51 28.57 -4.12
C MET A 708 31.98 27.87 -2.84
N ARG A 709 31.79 26.54 -2.76
CA ARG A 709 32.20 25.71 -1.61
C ARG A 709 33.52 25.00 -1.85
N ASP A 710 33.72 24.52 -3.08
CA ASP A 710 34.75 23.54 -3.42
C ASP A 710 36.02 24.21 -4.00
N LEU A 711 35.93 25.44 -4.52
CA LEU A 711 37.10 26.26 -4.83
C LEU A 711 37.55 27.01 -3.56
N LYS A 712 38.85 26.96 -3.26
CA LYS A 712 39.39 27.75 -2.15
C LYS A 712 39.44 29.23 -2.56
N PRO A 713 39.26 30.19 -1.63
CA PRO A 713 39.30 31.62 -1.96
C PRO A 713 40.57 32.01 -2.73
N ASP A 714 41.73 31.55 -2.25
CA ASP A 714 43.07 31.75 -2.82
C ASP A 714 43.36 30.92 -4.08
N LYS A 715 42.47 29.99 -4.44
CA LYS A 715 42.62 29.08 -5.59
C LYS A 715 41.44 29.17 -6.54
N GLY A 716 41.10 30.40 -6.94
CA GLY A 716 40.10 30.68 -7.96
C GLY A 716 38.68 30.88 -7.44
N GLY A 717 38.43 30.76 -6.12
CA GLY A 717 37.11 31.04 -5.54
C GLY A 717 36.71 32.51 -5.66
N GLU A 718 37.62 33.44 -5.33
CA GLU A 718 37.37 34.89 -5.49
C GLU A 718 37.20 35.29 -6.96
N GLU A 719 38.02 34.72 -7.84
CA GLU A 719 37.93 34.93 -9.29
C GLU A 719 36.59 34.42 -9.84
N TYR A 720 36.15 33.22 -9.43
CA TYR A 720 34.85 32.67 -9.82
C TYR A 720 33.69 33.56 -9.36
N GLN A 721 33.75 34.08 -8.14
CA GLN A 721 32.73 34.99 -7.62
C GLN A 721 32.68 36.30 -8.39
N ALA A 722 33.84 36.88 -8.73
CA ALA A 722 33.91 38.08 -9.56
C ALA A 722 33.34 37.85 -10.97
N LEU A 723 33.67 36.71 -11.60
CA LEU A 723 33.12 36.30 -12.89
C LEU A 723 31.60 36.09 -12.83
N GLN A 724 31.07 35.58 -11.71
CA GLN A 724 29.63 35.44 -11.50
C GLN A 724 28.92 36.81 -11.45
N GLU A 725 29.49 37.79 -10.76
CA GLU A 725 28.95 39.17 -10.76
C GLU A 725 29.07 39.84 -12.13
N GLU A 726 30.13 39.52 -12.90
CA GLU A 726 30.26 39.99 -14.27
C GLU A 726 29.20 39.36 -15.19
N LEU A 727 28.95 38.06 -15.05
CA LEU A 727 27.93 37.34 -15.82
C LEU A 727 26.52 37.88 -15.57
N LYS A 728 26.21 38.29 -14.32
CA LYS A 728 24.91 38.88 -13.96
C LYS A 728 24.57 40.13 -14.77
N LYS A 729 25.57 40.91 -15.22
CA LYS A 729 25.33 42.09 -16.07
C LYS A 729 24.64 41.74 -17.39
N PHE A 730 24.76 40.50 -17.85
CA PHE A 730 24.15 39.99 -19.07
C PHE A 730 22.85 39.21 -18.85
N GLU A 731 22.31 39.14 -17.62
CA GLU A 731 21.05 38.42 -17.34
C GLU A 731 19.87 38.91 -18.18
N HIS A 732 19.83 40.20 -18.51
CA HIS A 732 18.80 40.78 -19.37
C HIS A 732 18.79 40.24 -20.81
N LEU A 733 19.91 39.67 -21.29
CA LEU A 733 19.98 39.00 -22.59
C LEU A 733 19.61 37.52 -22.51
N LYS A 734 19.63 36.92 -21.31
CA LYS A 734 19.42 35.49 -21.12
C LYS A 734 17.93 35.17 -21.32
N PRO A 735 17.56 34.32 -22.29
CA PRO A 735 16.17 33.99 -22.52
C PRO A 735 15.58 33.25 -21.31
N LYS A 736 14.26 33.39 -21.13
CA LYS A 736 13.53 32.58 -20.15
C LYS A 736 13.65 31.10 -20.54
N PRO A 737 14.08 30.21 -19.63
CA PRO A 737 14.29 28.80 -19.97
C PRO A 737 12.99 28.16 -20.45
N LEU A 738 13.07 27.44 -21.57
CA LEU A 738 12.00 26.57 -22.02
C LEU A 738 11.80 25.43 -21.02
N LEU A 739 10.56 24.96 -20.92
CA LEU A 739 10.21 23.90 -19.99
C LEU A 739 10.84 22.56 -20.43
N GLU A 740 11.53 21.89 -19.51
CA GLU A 740 12.07 20.55 -19.75
C GLU A 740 10.95 19.54 -20.03
N ALA A 741 11.15 18.68 -21.02
CA ALA A 741 10.19 17.66 -21.38
C ALA A 741 10.38 16.40 -20.52
N PHE A 742 9.38 16.05 -19.72
CA PHE A 742 9.29 14.78 -19.00
C PHE A 742 8.69 13.72 -19.93
N VAL A 743 9.41 13.34 -20.99
CA VAL A 743 8.86 12.51 -22.08
C VAL A 743 9.79 11.34 -22.43
N VAL A 744 9.28 10.45 -23.29
CA VAL A 744 10.08 9.40 -23.92
C VAL A 744 10.01 9.51 -25.44
N THR A 745 11.07 9.03 -26.10
CA THR A 745 11.10 8.75 -27.54
C THR A 745 11.66 7.35 -27.78
N ASP A 746 11.86 6.93 -29.02
CA ASP A 746 12.78 5.82 -29.30
C ASP A 746 14.24 6.29 -29.24
N ALA A 747 15.17 5.36 -28.99
CA ALA A 747 16.61 5.63 -29.04
C ALA A 747 17.13 5.89 -30.47
N GLY A 748 16.34 5.52 -31.49
CA GLY A 748 16.63 5.72 -32.90
C GLY A 748 15.70 4.88 -33.79
N ALA A 749 16.05 4.77 -35.08
CA ALA A 749 15.30 3.95 -36.05
C ALA A 749 15.53 2.43 -35.88
N GLU A 750 16.55 2.03 -35.12
CA GLU A 750 16.90 0.63 -34.85
C GLU A 750 16.52 0.25 -33.42
N ALA A 751 15.90 -0.92 -33.26
CA ALA A 751 15.51 -1.45 -31.96
C ALA A 751 16.67 -2.24 -31.31
N PRO A 752 16.84 -2.17 -29.98
CA PRO A 752 17.71 -3.10 -29.27
C PRO A 752 17.11 -4.51 -29.26
N ALA A 753 17.97 -5.54 -29.18
CA ALA A 753 17.53 -6.93 -29.12
C ALA A 753 16.67 -7.20 -27.88
N ASN A 754 15.48 -7.75 -28.08
CA ASN A 754 14.56 -8.14 -27.00
C ASN A 754 14.63 -9.66 -26.78
N LYS A 755 15.36 -10.08 -25.74
CA LYS A 755 15.71 -11.48 -25.53
C LYS A 755 14.88 -12.16 -24.43
N LEU A 756 14.38 -13.35 -24.72
CA LEU A 756 13.81 -14.30 -23.77
C LEU A 756 14.88 -15.34 -23.38
N LYS A 757 15.14 -15.46 -22.08
CA LYS A 757 16.01 -16.51 -21.54
C LYS A 757 15.26 -17.83 -21.40
N THR A 758 15.74 -18.88 -22.06
CA THR A 758 15.20 -20.24 -21.96
C THR A 758 16.27 -21.20 -21.45
N ARG A 759 15.88 -22.43 -21.09
CA ARG A 759 16.85 -23.50 -20.76
C ARG A 759 17.81 -23.85 -21.91
N LYS A 760 17.44 -23.52 -23.15
CA LYS A 760 18.25 -23.77 -24.36
C LYS A 760 19.13 -22.58 -24.75
N GLY A 761 19.10 -21.49 -23.98
CA GLY A 761 19.83 -20.25 -24.26
C GLY A 761 18.91 -19.04 -24.42
N GLU A 762 19.48 -17.92 -24.85
CA GLU A 762 18.75 -16.70 -25.18
C GLU A 762 18.14 -16.80 -26.57
N GLN A 763 16.87 -16.42 -26.69
CA GLN A 763 16.17 -16.30 -27.97
C GLN A 763 15.71 -14.86 -28.15
N GLU A 764 16.00 -14.26 -29.29
CA GLU A 764 15.43 -12.97 -29.66
C GLU A 764 13.94 -13.10 -30.03
N ILE A 765 13.14 -12.18 -29.54
CA ILE A 765 11.68 -12.15 -29.67
C ILE A 765 11.27 -10.84 -30.34
N GLU A 766 10.79 -10.96 -31.57
CA GLU A 766 10.19 -9.88 -32.34
C GLU A 766 8.85 -9.40 -31.75
N PRO A 767 8.43 -8.15 -32.04
CA PRO A 767 7.15 -7.64 -31.59
C PRO A 767 5.96 -8.43 -32.13
N GLY A 768 4.91 -8.49 -31.32
CA GLY A 768 3.63 -9.06 -31.71
C GLY A 768 2.60 -9.00 -30.59
N PHE A 769 1.33 -9.11 -30.98
CA PHE A 769 0.21 -9.04 -30.06
C PHE A 769 0.03 -10.35 -29.28
N LEU A 770 -0.90 -10.35 -28.32
CA LEU A 770 -1.27 -11.54 -27.57
C LEU A 770 -1.83 -12.60 -28.53
N ALA A 771 -1.21 -13.76 -28.62
CA ALA A 771 -1.56 -14.78 -29.62
C ALA A 771 -2.97 -15.35 -29.43
N ILE A 772 -3.53 -15.25 -28.22
CA ILE A 772 -4.92 -15.61 -27.92
C ILE A 772 -5.94 -14.67 -28.57
N VAL A 773 -5.56 -13.40 -28.78
CA VAL A 773 -6.43 -12.34 -29.33
C VAL A 773 -6.15 -12.12 -30.80
N ASP A 774 -4.89 -11.88 -31.15
CA ASP A 774 -4.48 -11.56 -32.51
C ASP A 774 -3.08 -12.19 -32.78
N PRO A 775 -3.03 -13.35 -33.46
CA PRO A 775 -1.76 -13.99 -33.79
C PRO A 775 -1.03 -13.31 -34.96
N THR A 776 -1.63 -12.31 -35.62
CA THR A 776 -1.04 -11.69 -36.81
C THR A 776 0.23 -10.91 -36.48
N PRO A 777 1.26 -10.95 -37.36
CA PRO A 777 2.43 -10.10 -37.20
C PRO A 777 2.06 -8.62 -37.34
N PRO A 778 2.61 -7.73 -36.48
CA PRO A 778 2.33 -6.30 -36.54
C PRO A 778 2.95 -5.68 -37.79
N GLN A 779 2.22 -4.75 -38.42
CA GLN A 779 2.77 -3.89 -39.47
C GLN A 779 3.49 -2.72 -38.80
N ILE A 780 4.80 -2.62 -39.00
CA ILE A 780 5.67 -1.63 -38.35
C ILE A 780 6.41 -0.85 -39.43
N GLU A 781 6.27 0.47 -39.41
CA GLU A 781 6.92 1.39 -40.32
C GLU A 781 7.88 2.30 -39.54
N ALA A 782 9.18 2.08 -39.69
CA ALA A 782 10.18 2.91 -39.06
C ALA A 782 10.24 4.32 -39.67
N THR A 783 10.54 5.31 -38.85
CA THR A 783 10.83 6.68 -39.27
C THR A 783 12.33 6.95 -39.13
N LYS A 784 12.78 8.16 -39.49
CA LYS A 784 14.20 8.54 -39.30
C LYS A 784 14.65 8.53 -37.84
N THR A 785 13.72 8.71 -36.90
CA THR A 785 14.02 8.93 -35.48
C THR A 785 13.34 7.92 -34.55
N SER A 786 12.57 6.98 -35.08
CA SER A 786 11.85 5.97 -34.30
C SER A 786 11.68 4.67 -35.10
N THR A 787 11.54 3.55 -34.38
CA THR A 787 11.29 2.22 -34.94
C THR A 787 9.86 2.04 -35.45
N GLY A 788 8.92 2.93 -35.07
CA GLY A 788 7.48 2.82 -35.38
C GLY A 788 6.75 1.73 -34.59
N ARG A 789 7.44 1.03 -33.68
CA ARG A 789 6.88 -0.10 -32.94
C ARG A 789 5.77 0.35 -31.98
N ARG A 790 5.95 1.47 -31.29
CA ARG A 790 4.96 1.95 -30.32
C ARG A 790 3.68 2.41 -31.00
N LYS A 791 3.78 3.07 -32.16
CA LYS A 791 2.62 3.42 -32.98
C LYS A 791 1.86 2.17 -33.43
N ALA A 792 2.55 1.11 -33.88
CA ALA A 792 1.88 -0.14 -34.27
C ALA A 792 1.10 -0.78 -33.09
N LEU A 793 1.68 -0.77 -31.88
CA LEU A 793 0.99 -1.24 -30.68
C LEU A 793 -0.22 -0.35 -30.33
N ALA A 794 -0.03 0.96 -30.36
CA ALA A 794 -1.08 1.93 -30.09
C ALA A 794 -2.26 1.81 -31.07
N ASP A 795 -1.96 1.66 -32.36
CA ASP A 795 -2.94 1.45 -33.42
C ASP A 795 -3.74 0.16 -33.14
N TRP A 796 -3.09 -0.94 -32.74
CA TRP A 796 -3.78 -2.21 -32.39
C TRP A 796 -4.67 -2.11 -31.14
N ILE A 797 -4.17 -1.49 -30.06
CA ILE A 797 -4.95 -1.30 -28.81
C ILE A 797 -6.21 -0.49 -29.08
N THR A 798 -6.16 0.42 -30.05
CA THR A 798 -7.23 1.39 -30.33
C THR A 798 -8.08 1.05 -31.54
N ARG A 799 -7.95 -0.17 -32.07
CA ARG A 799 -8.86 -0.66 -33.12
C ARG A 799 -10.31 -0.78 -32.58
N PRO A 800 -11.32 -0.40 -33.36
CA PRO A 800 -12.74 -0.57 -32.99
C PRO A 800 -13.16 -2.01 -32.69
N ASP A 801 -12.46 -2.99 -33.26
CA ASP A 801 -12.71 -4.42 -33.05
C ASP A 801 -11.81 -5.05 -31.96
N ASN A 802 -10.97 -4.26 -31.28
CA ASN A 802 -10.21 -4.75 -30.13
C ASN A 802 -11.15 -4.99 -28.93
N GLN A 803 -11.30 -6.26 -28.55
CA GLN A 803 -12.26 -6.67 -27.53
C GLN A 803 -11.82 -6.43 -26.08
N LEU A 804 -10.55 -6.08 -25.84
CA LEU A 804 -10.00 -5.93 -24.50
C LEU A 804 -10.11 -4.48 -24.02
N SER A 805 -9.51 -3.55 -24.76
CA SER A 805 -9.27 -2.18 -24.29
C SER A 805 -10.53 -1.35 -24.09
N THR A 806 -11.53 -1.58 -24.95
CA THR A 806 -12.80 -0.87 -24.96
C THR A 806 -13.67 -1.26 -23.77
N ARG A 807 -13.75 -2.55 -23.43
CA ARG A 807 -14.45 -3.03 -22.22
C ARG A 807 -13.81 -2.53 -20.95
N VAL A 808 -12.47 -2.49 -20.90
CA VAL A 808 -11.73 -2.02 -19.72
C VAL A 808 -12.07 -0.57 -19.38
N ILE A 809 -12.02 0.35 -20.35
CA ILE A 809 -12.34 1.76 -20.07
C ILE A 809 -13.81 1.97 -19.71
N VAL A 810 -14.73 1.29 -20.40
CA VAL A 810 -16.18 1.39 -20.11
C VAL A 810 -16.49 0.90 -18.70
N ASN A 811 -15.89 -0.22 -18.30
CA ASN A 811 -16.04 -0.76 -16.95
C ASN A 811 -15.46 0.17 -15.88
N ARG A 812 -14.32 0.84 -16.15
CA ARG A 812 -13.74 1.83 -15.22
C ARG A 812 -14.62 3.05 -15.05
N VAL A 813 -15.16 3.58 -16.15
CA VAL A 813 -16.12 4.69 -16.08
C VAL A 813 -17.34 4.31 -15.22
N TRP A 814 -17.87 3.10 -15.40
CA TRP A 814 -18.92 2.56 -14.55
C TRP A 814 -18.47 2.45 -13.09
N GLN A 815 -17.29 1.87 -12.83
CA GLN A 815 -16.73 1.69 -11.51
C GLN A 815 -16.59 3.01 -10.75
N TYR A 816 -16.13 4.09 -11.38
CA TYR A 816 -15.92 5.36 -10.68
C TYR A 816 -17.24 6.05 -10.30
N HIS A 817 -18.34 5.78 -11.02
CA HIS A 817 -19.68 6.24 -10.67
C HIS A 817 -20.32 5.40 -9.54
N PHE A 818 -20.20 4.07 -9.61
CA PHE A 818 -20.88 3.15 -8.69
C PHE A 818 -20.01 2.62 -7.54
N GLY A 819 -18.71 2.90 -7.53
CA GLY A 819 -17.73 2.34 -6.58
C GLY A 819 -17.30 0.91 -6.88
N ARG A 820 -17.99 0.21 -7.80
CA ARG A 820 -17.68 -1.15 -8.25
C ARG A 820 -17.97 -1.26 -9.75
N GLY A 821 -17.05 -1.85 -10.51
CA GLY A 821 -17.25 -2.11 -11.94
C GLY A 821 -18.30 -3.20 -12.19
N ILE A 822 -18.79 -3.29 -13.42
CA ILE A 822 -19.60 -4.43 -13.88
C ILE A 822 -18.77 -5.72 -13.70
N VAL A 823 -17.50 -5.64 -14.09
CA VAL A 823 -16.40 -6.51 -13.65
C VAL A 823 -15.72 -5.84 -12.46
N ALA A 824 -15.74 -6.47 -11.30
CA ALA A 824 -15.23 -5.86 -10.07
C ALA A 824 -13.70 -5.61 -10.13
N THR A 825 -12.97 -6.50 -10.79
CA THR A 825 -11.51 -6.46 -10.93
C THR A 825 -11.09 -5.62 -12.15
N ALA A 826 -11.08 -4.30 -11.99
CA ALA A 826 -11.01 -3.34 -13.11
C ALA A 826 -9.72 -3.31 -13.97
N SER A 827 -8.68 -4.04 -13.59
CA SER A 827 -7.47 -4.28 -14.42
C SER A 827 -7.14 -5.76 -14.58
N GLU A 828 -8.04 -6.66 -14.18
CA GLU A 828 -7.87 -8.11 -14.26
C GLU A 828 -9.17 -8.75 -14.71
N PHE A 829 -9.35 -8.87 -16.02
CA PHE A 829 -10.53 -9.45 -16.66
C PHE A 829 -10.27 -10.89 -17.11
N GLY A 830 -9.06 -11.39 -16.90
CA GLY A 830 -8.70 -12.77 -17.18
C GLY A 830 -9.44 -13.76 -16.26
N MET A 831 -9.02 -15.02 -16.31
CA MET A 831 -9.50 -16.13 -15.49
C MET A 831 -9.28 -15.94 -13.99
N LEU A 832 -8.35 -15.06 -13.58
CA LEU A 832 -8.18 -14.66 -12.19
C LEU A 832 -9.17 -13.56 -11.74
N GLY A 833 -9.78 -12.87 -12.69
CA GLY A 833 -10.74 -11.81 -12.46
C GLY A 833 -12.13 -12.31 -12.07
N GLU A 834 -12.97 -11.40 -11.57
CA GLU A 834 -14.39 -11.69 -11.41
C GLU A 834 -15.12 -11.70 -12.76
N LEU A 835 -16.14 -12.54 -12.90
CA LEU A 835 -17.05 -12.48 -14.04
C LEU A 835 -17.91 -11.20 -14.00
N PRO A 836 -18.28 -10.64 -15.17
CA PRO A 836 -19.17 -9.50 -15.22
C PRO A 836 -20.54 -9.84 -14.62
N THR A 837 -21.06 -8.92 -13.80
CA THR A 837 -22.41 -9.02 -13.22
C THR A 837 -23.50 -8.85 -14.30
N HIS A 838 -23.23 -7.99 -15.29
CA HIS A 838 -24.12 -7.65 -16.40
C HIS A 838 -23.34 -7.68 -17.73
N PRO A 839 -22.96 -8.86 -18.25
CA PRO A 839 -22.10 -8.97 -19.44
C PRO A 839 -22.70 -8.27 -20.66
N GLU A 840 -24.01 -8.39 -20.86
CA GLU A 840 -24.73 -7.79 -21.98
C GLU A 840 -24.78 -6.26 -21.91
N LEU A 841 -24.94 -5.71 -20.70
CA LEU A 841 -24.85 -4.27 -20.47
C LEU A 841 -23.46 -3.74 -20.78
N LEU A 842 -22.41 -4.46 -20.36
CA LEU A 842 -21.03 -4.07 -20.65
C LEU A 842 -20.78 -4.03 -22.17
N ASP A 843 -21.22 -5.05 -22.89
CA ASP A 843 -21.08 -5.11 -24.35
C ASP A 843 -21.94 -4.03 -25.05
N TYR A 844 -23.16 -3.77 -24.59
CA TYR A 844 -24.02 -2.69 -25.09
C TYR A 844 -23.35 -1.31 -24.93
N LEU A 845 -22.89 -0.98 -23.72
CA LEU A 845 -22.21 0.28 -23.44
C LEU A 845 -20.91 0.40 -24.25
N THR A 846 -20.18 -0.71 -24.40
CA THR A 846 -18.94 -0.75 -25.19
C THR A 846 -19.20 -0.48 -26.66
N ALA A 847 -20.16 -1.18 -27.26
CA ALA A 847 -20.52 -0.96 -28.66
C ALA A 847 -21.01 0.48 -28.91
N LYS A 848 -21.84 1.02 -28.00
CA LYS A 848 -22.35 2.40 -28.08
C LYS A 848 -21.22 3.43 -27.93
N PHE A 849 -20.27 3.21 -27.02
CA PHE A 849 -19.11 4.07 -26.83
C PHE A 849 -18.21 4.15 -28.06
N VAL A 850 -17.90 2.99 -28.67
CA VAL A 850 -17.09 2.91 -29.89
C VAL A 850 -17.80 3.57 -31.08
N ALA A 851 -19.10 3.28 -31.27
CA ALA A 851 -19.91 3.87 -32.33
C ALA A 851 -20.11 5.39 -32.15
N GLY A 852 -20.15 5.86 -30.91
CA GLY A 852 -20.26 7.26 -30.53
C GLY A 852 -18.93 8.04 -30.57
N GLY A 853 -17.90 7.53 -31.26
CA GLY A 853 -16.64 8.26 -31.43
C GLY A 853 -15.68 8.24 -30.23
N TRP A 854 -15.90 7.34 -29.26
CA TRP A 854 -15.04 7.17 -28.07
C TRP A 854 -15.01 8.38 -27.13
N HIS A 855 -16.11 9.15 -27.07
CA HIS A 855 -16.25 10.31 -26.19
C HIS A 855 -16.67 9.90 -24.77
N LEU A 856 -15.84 10.27 -23.78
CA LEU A 856 -16.07 9.86 -22.38
C LEU A 856 -17.24 10.62 -21.76
N LYS A 857 -17.42 11.91 -22.10
CA LYS A 857 -18.55 12.69 -21.57
C LYS A 857 -19.89 12.14 -22.00
N ALA A 858 -20.01 11.65 -23.23
CA ALA A 858 -21.21 10.98 -23.72
C ALA A 858 -21.51 9.68 -22.91
N LEU A 859 -20.48 8.89 -22.60
CA LEU A 859 -20.62 7.70 -21.78
C LEU A 859 -21.02 8.04 -20.33
N HIS A 860 -20.42 9.06 -19.72
CA HIS A 860 -20.85 9.55 -18.40
C HIS A 860 -22.31 9.97 -18.40
N ARG A 861 -22.71 10.77 -19.38
CA ARG A 861 -24.08 11.25 -19.53
C ARG A 861 -25.07 10.09 -19.61
N GLU A 862 -24.81 9.10 -20.45
CA GLU A 862 -25.67 7.91 -20.59
C GLU A 862 -25.87 7.18 -19.26
N ILE A 863 -24.79 6.95 -18.51
CA ILE A 863 -24.84 6.28 -17.20
C ILE A 863 -25.59 7.13 -16.18
N MET A 864 -25.29 8.43 -16.10
CA MET A 864 -25.83 9.31 -15.06
C MET A 864 -27.31 9.63 -15.25
N LEU A 865 -27.82 9.60 -16.49
CA LEU A 865 -29.24 9.79 -16.77
C LEU A 865 -30.11 8.54 -16.53
N SER A 866 -29.48 7.39 -16.26
CA SER A 866 -30.19 6.15 -15.93
C SER A 866 -30.97 6.27 -14.60
N ALA A 867 -32.10 5.58 -14.50
CA ALA A 867 -32.80 5.39 -13.22
C ALA A 867 -31.87 4.71 -12.20
N THR A 868 -31.06 3.77 -12.67
CA THR A 868 -30.07 3.01 -11.89
C THR A 868 -29.12 3.93 -11.13
N TYR A 869 -28.53 4.93 -11.80
CA TYR A 869 -27.66 5.93 -11.17
C TYR A 869 -28.43 6.88 -10.27
N ARG A 870 -29.69 7.20 -10.58
CA ARG A 870 -30.53 8.15 -9.83
C ARG A 870 -31.20 7.56 -8.58
N GLN A 871 -31.10 6.25 -8.33
CA GLN A 871 -31.64 5.60 -7.12
C GLN A 871 -31.10 6.22 -5.83
N THR A 872 -31.89 6.20 -4.74
CA THR A 872 -31.38 6.51 -3.40
C THR A 872 -30.50 5.38 -2.85
N ALA A 873 -29.49 5.74 -2.06
CA ALA A 873 -28.76 4.78 -1.25
C ALA A 873 -29.49 4.44 0.07
N ARG A 874 -30.45 5.29 0.50
CA ARG A 874 -31.16 5.21 1.79
C ARG A 874 -32.34 4.25 1.75
N ARG A 875 -32.09 3.05 1.26
CA ARG A 875 -33.04 1.93 1.30
C ARG A 875 -32.39 0.78 2.06
N GLU A 876 -33.02 0.38 3.16
CA GLU A 876 -32.65 -0.84 3.86
C GLU A 876 -33.01 -2.07 3.02
N PRO A 877 -32.18 -3.13 3.03
CA PRO A 877 -32.48 -4.36 2.31
C PRO A 877 -33.75 -5.01 2.88
N ASP A 878 -34.69 -5.35 2.01
CA ASP A 878 -35.80 -6.25 2.36
C ASP A 878 -35.30 -7.70 2.54
N GLU A 879 -36.16 -8.60 3.00
CA GLU A 879 -35.81 -10.01 3.23
C GLU A 879 -35.26 -10.71 1.97
N THR A 880 -35.74 -10.34 0.79
CA THR A 880 -35.28 -10.94 -0.47
C THR A 880 -33.89 -10.43 -0.80
N ALA A 881 -33.71 -9.11 -0.82
CA ALA A 881 -32.44 -8.46 -1.11
C ALA A 881 -31.34 -8.88 -0.11
N ALA A 882 -31.65 -8.93 1.18
CA ALA A 882 -30.72 -9.38 2.22
C ALA A 882 -30.25 -10.84 2.03
N ARG A 883 -31.09 -11.69 1.43
CA ARG A 883 -30.79 -13.10 1.20
C ARG A 883 -30.06 -13.35 -0.12
N VAL A 884 -30.50 -12.73 -1.21
CA VAL A 884 -30.01 -13.07 -2.56
C VAL A 884 -28.89 -12.16 -3.06
N ASP A 885 -28.88 -10.89 -2.63
CA ASP A 885 -27.86 -9.92 -3.03
C ASP A 885 -27.54 -8.91 -1.90
N PRO A 886 -27.01 -9.39 -0.76
CA PRO A 886 -26.67 -8.55 0.38
C PRO A 886 -25.59 -7.50 0.05
N SER A 887 -24.77 -7.80 -0.96
CA SER A 887 -23.72 -6.91 -1.48
C SER A 887 -24.20 -5.92 -2.55
N ASN A 888 -25.49 -5.91 -2.90
CA ASN A 888 -26.07 -5.04 -3.92
C ASN A 888 -25.30 -5.08 -5.27
N ARG A 889 -24.86 -6.26 -5.71
CA ARG A 889 -24.18 -6.51 -7.00
C ARG A 889 -25.10 -6.26 -8.19
N HIS A 890 -26.41 -6.43 -8.00
CA HIS A 890 -27.43 -6.21 -9.02
C HIS A 890 -28.04 -4.81 -8.97
N LEU A 891 -27.49 -3.89 -8.17
CA LEU A 891 -27.82 -2.46 -8.19
C LEU A 891 -29.31 -2.16 -7.97
N TRP A 892 -29.93 -2.89 -7.03
CA TRP A 892 -31.30 -2.64 -6.58
C TRP A 892 -31.42 -1.40 -5.68
N ARG A 893 -30.30 -0.76 -5.35
CA ARG A 893 -30.18 0.60 -4.80
C ARG A 893 -28.84 1.22 -5.18
N PHE A 894 -28.65 2.52 -4.93
CA PHE A 894 -27.34 3.14 -5.10
C PHE A 894 -26.37 2.70 -3.99
N HIS A 895 -25.09 2.51 -4.33
CA HIS A 895 -24.04 2.17 -3.38
C HIS A 895 -23.51 3.42 -2.67
N PRO A 896 -23.55 3.49 -1.32
CA PRO A 896 -22.83 4.53 -0.59
C PRO A 896 -21.34 4.48 -0.93
N ARG A 897 -20.77 5.59 -1.38
CA ARG A 897 -19.32 5.70 -1.67
C ARG A 897 -18.66 6.58 -0.63
N ARG A 898 -17.51 6.13 -0.12
CA ARG A 898 -16.63 6.97 0.71
C ARG A 898 -16.00 8.02 -0.20
N LEU A 899 -15.87 9.25 0.31
CA LEU A 899 -15.10 10.29 -0.37
C LEU A 899 -13.61 9.92 -0.34
N ASP A 900 -12.95 10.08 -1.48
CA ASP A 900 -11.52 9.85 -1.57
C ASP A 900 -10.73 10.94 -0.82
N ALA A 901 -9.45 10.68 -0.52
CA ALA A 901 -8.56 11.63 0.19
C ALA A 901 -8.61 13.06 -0.38
N GLU A 902 -8.49 13.19 -1.71
CA GLU A 902 -8.53 14.49 -2.40
C GLU A 902 -9.90 15.15 -2.29
N GLN A 903 -11.00 14.39 -2.38
CA GLN A 903 -12.35 14.95 -2.21
C GLN A 903 -12.57 15.46 -0.78
N VAL A 904 -12.07 14.75 0.24
CA VAL A 904 -12.16 15.20 1.64
C VAL A 904 -11.38 16.51 1.84
N ARG A 905 -10.11 16.55 1.39
CA ARG A 905 -9.27 17.75 1.53
C ARG A 905 -9.85 18.93 0.73
N ASP A 906 -10.23 18.71 -0.53
CA ASP A 906 -10.76 19.76 -1.41
C ASP A 906 -12.14 20.25 -0.91
N ALA A 907 -12.99 19.37 -0.38
CA ALA A 907 -14.26 19.76 0.21
C ALA A 907 -14.06 20.65 1.44
N LEU A 908 -13.09 20.32 2.31
CA LEU A 908 -12.78 21.14 3.48
C LEU A 908 -12.31 22.55 3.10
N LEU A 909 -11.46 22.66 2.08
CA LEU A 909 -11.05 23.97 1.52
C LEU A 909 -12.21 24.72 0.87
N ALA A 910 -13.12 24.01 0.18
CA ALA A 910 -14.27 24.62 -0.47
C ALA A 910 -15.27 25.20 0.55
N VAL A 911 -15.64 24.43 1.57
CA VAL A 911 -16.62 24.87 2.58
C VAL A 911 -16.05 25.93 3.51
N SER A 912 -14.74 25.91 3.77
CA SER A 912 -14.07 26.97 4.55
C SER A 912 -13.86 28.26 3.75
N GLY A 913 -14.10 28.25 2.43
CA GLY A 913 -13.90 29.39 1.54
C GLY A 913 -12.44 29.70 1.23
N GLU A 914 -11.53 28.75 1.48
CA GLU A 914 -10.09 28.90 1.25
C GLU A 914 -9.63 28.34 -0.10
N LEU A 915 -10.46 27.55 -0.79
CA LEU A 915 -10.07 26.89 -2.04
C LEU A 915 -9.72 27.90 -3.13
N GLU A 916 -8.48 27.84 -3.61
CA GLU A 916 -8.02 28.66 -4.74
C GLU A 916 -8.51 28.12 -6.09
N ALA A 917 -9.03 29.01 -6.92
CA ALA A 917 -9.58 28.66 -8.23
C ALA A 917 -8.52 28.34 -9.30
N LYS A 918 -7.22 28.56 -9.05
CA LYS A 918 -6.14 28.50 -10.04
C LYS A 918 -5.96 27.10 -10.65
N LEU A 919 -6.20 27.01 -11.96
CA LEU A 919 -6.02 25.83 -12.79
C LEU A 919 -4.57 25.71 -13.29
N GLY A 920 -4.09 24.46 -13.42
CA GLY A 920 -2.82 24.12 -14.08
C GLY A 920 -1.55 24.73 -13.48
N GLY A 921 -0.43 24.55 -14.19
CA GLY A 921 0.88 25.03 -13.79
C GLY A 921 1.56 24.16 -12.71
N PRO A 922 2.76 24.55 -12.26
CA PRO A 922 3.53 23.76 -11.31
C PRO A 922 2.76 23.39 -10.04
N SER A 923 3.06 22.20 -9.53
CA SER A 923 2.49 21.73 -8.26
C SER A 923 2.99 22.56 -7.08
N GLY A 924 2.10 22.81 -6.13
CA GLY A 924 2.41 23.51 -4.88
C GLY A 924 2.65 22.57 -3.70
N ASP A 925 2.96 23.15 -2.55
CA ASP A 925 3.06 22.41 -1.30
C ASP A 925 1.73 21.73 -0.92
N GLY A 926 1.82 20.57 -0.27
CA GLY A 926 0.66 19.76 0.13
C GLY A 926 -0.26 20.45 1.15
N ASN A 927 0.25 21.45 1.90
CA ASN A 927 -0.55 22.23 2.85
C ASN A 927 -1.16 23.50 2.26
N GLY A 928 -0.89 23.81 0.98
CA GLY A 928 -1.45 24.96 0.28
C GLY A 928 -2.97 24.87 0.05
N THR A 929 -3.54 25.96 -0.45
CA THR A 929 -4.99 26.18 -0.63
C THR A 929 -5.52 25.78 -2.01
N ARG A 930 -4.65 25.30 -2.91
CA ARG A 930 -5.05 24.74 -4.21
C ARG A 930 -5.66 23.36 -4.06
N ARG A 931 -6.44 22.96 -5.06
CA ARG A 931 -6.95 21.59 -5.20
C ARG A 931 -5.83 20.56 -5.08
N SER A 932 -6.15 19.42 -4.49
CA SER A 932 -5.21 18.35 -4.17
C SER A 932 -4.52 17.80 -5.41
N ILE A 933 -5.17 17.82 -6.59
CA ILE A 933 -4.55 17.45 -7.87
C ILE A 933 -3.34 18.31 -8.24
N TYR A 934 -3.25 19.54 -7.74
CA TYR A 934 -2.13 20.47 -7.96
C TYR A 934 -1.14 20.50 -6.79
N THR A 935 -1.18 19.52 -5.90
CA THR A 935 -0.18 19.36 -4.84
C THR A 935 0.92 18.41 -5.29
N ILE A 936 2.14 18.63 -4.79
CA ILE A 936 3.28 17.76 -5.09
C ILE A 936 2.98 16.33 -4.60
N LYS A 937 3.01 15.36 -5.52
CA LYS A 937 2.83 13.93 -5.20
C LYS A 937 4.19 13.22 -5.12
N LYS A 938 4.75 13.09 -3.91
CA LYS A 938 5.96 12.30 -3.64
C LYS A 938 5.62 10.89 -3.15
N ARG A 939 6.44 9.90 -3.53
CA ARG A 939 6.26 8.49 -3.20
C ARG A 939 6.64 8.16 -1.76
N ASN A 940 7.80 8.62 -1.28
CA ASN A 940 8.28 8.30 0.07
C ASN A 940 7.85 9.32 1.14
N SER A 941 7.44 10.51 0.73
CA SER A 941 7.02 11.59 1.63
C SER A 941 5.71 12.22 1.16
N PRO A 942 4.63 11.44 1.03
CA PRO A 942 3.32 11.97 0.66
C PRO A 942 2.78 12.90 1.75
N ASN A 943 1.85 13.79 1.38
CA ASN A 943 1.14 14.62 2.36
C ASN A 943 0.45 13.75 3.42
N GLU A 944 0.60 14.14 4.69
CA GLU A 944 0.14 13.34 5.83
C GLU A 944 -1.38 13.10 5.83
N LEU A 945 -2.17 14.14 5.54
CA LEU A 945 -3.63 14.03 5.48
C LEU A 945 -4.06 13.10 4.34
N LEU A 946 -3.50 13.30 3.15
CA LEU A 946 -3.84 12.49 1.98
C LEU A 946 -3.45 11.03 2.17
N ARG A 947 -2.24 10.75 2.68
CA ARG A 947 -1.78 9.40 3.00
C ARG A 947 -2.67 8.73 4.04
N THR A 948 -3.04 9.45 5.09
CA THR A 948 -3.91 8.91 6.15
C THR A 948 -5.27 8.49 5.61
N LEU A 949 -5.81 9.21 4.62
CA LEU A 949 -7.08 8.92 3.96
C LEU A 949 -6.94 8.01 2.73
N ASP A 950 -5.94 7.13 2.72
CA ASP A 950 -5.73 6.08 1.70
C ASP A 950 -5.43 6.58 0.27
N MET A 951 -4.80 7.76 0.11
CA MET A 951 -4.30 8.17 -1.21
C MET A 951 -3.29 7.13 -1.75
N PRO A 952 -3.42 6.69 -3.02
CA PRO A 952 -2.47 5.73 -3.62
C PRO A 952 -1.03 6.25 -3.56
N PRO A 953 -0.04 5.39 -3.22
CA PRO A 953 1.34 5.81 -3.00
C PRO A 953 2.13 6.04 -4.30
N GLY A 954 1.58 5.66 -5.46
CA GLY A 954 2.21 5.87 -6.76
C GLY A 954 3.35 4.89 -7.10
N PHE A 955 3.45 3.73 -6.43
CA PHE A 955 4.43 2.68 -6.76
C PHE A 955 3.92 1.64 -7.74
N THR A 956 2.62 1.35 -7.71
CA THR A 956 1.94 0.34 -8.54
C THR A 956 0.68 0.95 -9.12
N SER A 957 0.26 0.47 -10.30
CA SER A 957 -1.01 0.89 -10.90
C SER A 957 -2.13 0.67 -9.90
N ALA A 958 -2.99 1.66 -9.70
CA ALA A 958 -4.10 1.58 -8.75
C ALA A 958 -5.44 1.74 -9.48
N SER A 959 -6.00 0.61 -9.93
CA SER A 959 -7.32 0.57 -10.58
C SER A 959 -8.49 0.59 -9.60
N GLU A 960 -8.23 0.29 -8.33
CA GLU A 960 -9.14 0.45 -7.22
C GLU A 960 -8.39 1.11 -6.05
N ARG A 961 -9.05 2.04 -5.36
CA ARG A 961 -8.48 2.68 -4.17
C ARG A 961 -8.84 1.84 -2.95
N GLN A 962 -7.86 1.58 -2.10
CA GLN A 962 -8.14 0.98 -0.80
C GLN A 962 -8.99 1.95 0.02
N SER A 963 -10.01 1.43 0.68
CA SER A 963 -10.85 2.21 1.60
C SER A 963 -10.76 1.55 2.97
N THR A 964 -9.93 2.11 3.84
CA THR A 964 -9.81 1.66 5.22
C THR A 964 -10.66 2.52 6.15
N THR A 965 -10.99 1.99 7.32
CA THR A 965 -11.60 2.76 8.41
C THR A 965 -10.77 2.52 9.66
N THR A 966 -9.93 3.49 9.99
CA THR A 966 -8.96 3.36 11.08
C THR A 966 -9.18 4.44 12.15
N PRO A 967 -8.85 4.16 13.43
CA PRO A 967 -8.91 5.19 14.48
C PRO A 967 -8.04 6.41 14.18
N THR A 968 -6.90 6.23 13.50
CA THR A 968 -6.00 7.34 13.13
C THR A 968 -6.65 8.29 12.13
N GLN A 969 -7.39 7.79 11.14
CA GLN A 969 -8.20 8.64 10.25
C GLN A 969 -9.24 9.45 11.02
N ALA A 970 -9.98 8.82 11.93
CA ALA A 970 -10.97 9.50 12.75
C ALA A 970 -10.35 10.56 13.67
N LEU A 971 -9.24 10.24 14.34
CA LEU A 971 -8.51 11.18 15.20
C LEU A 971 -7.94 12.37 14.41
N GLN A 972 -7.42 12.13 13.21
CA GLN A 972 -6.94 13.19 12.33
C GLN A 972 -8.09 14.14 11.95
N LEU A 973 -9.26 13.59 11.62
CA LEU A 973 -10.43 14.39 11.27
C LEU A 973 -11.01 15.18 12.46
N LEU A 974 -10.87 14.66 13.68
CA LEU A 974 -11.40 15.29 14.90
C LEU A 974 -10.46 16.34 15.50
N ASN A 975 -9.16 16.06 15.54
CA ASN A 975 -8.20 16.82 16.34
C ASN A 975 -6.99 17.34 15.54
N GLY A 976 -6.90 17.07 14.24
CA GLY A 976 -5.78 17.54 13.42
C GLY A 976 -5.79 19.06 13.28
N ASP A 977 -4.64 19.71 13.52
CA ASP A 977 -4.52 21.18 13.47
C ASP A 977 -4.97 21.77 12.13
N TRP A 978 -4.64 21.09 11.03
CA TRP A 978 -5.06 21.50 9.69
C TRP A 978 -6.59 21.54 9.56
N LEU A 979 -7.29 20.54 10.12
CA LEU A 979 -8.75 20.46 10.11
C LEU A 979 -9.39 21.44 11.08
N LEU A 980 -8.88 21.56 12.31
CA LEU A 980 -9.40 22.49 13.30
C LEU A 980 -9.32 23.94 12.82
N SER A 981 -8.26 24.31 12.11
CA SER A 981 -8.16 25.61 11.45
C SER A 981 -9.32 25.86 10.46
N ARG A 982 -9.71 24.84 9.70
CA ARG A 982 -10.74 24.95 8.64
C ARG A 982 -12.14 24.88 9.22
N ALA A 983 -12.31 24.14 10.32
CA ALA A 983 -13.52 24.19 11.12
C ALA A 983 -13.77 25.60 11.69
N ARG A 984 -12.73 26.31 12.18
CA ARG A 984 -12.87 27.71 12.62
C ARG A 984 -13.23 28.64 11.47
N LYS A 985 -12.63 28.46 10.29
CA LYS A 985 -12.95 29.23 9.09
C LYS A 985 -14.39 29.00 8.62
N LEU A 986 -14.84 27.74 8.58
CA LEU A 986 -16.24 27.40 8.30
C LEU A 986 -17.18 28.04 9.33
N ALA A 987 -16.87 27.95 10.63
CA ALA A 987 -17.68 28.53 11.70
C ALA A 987 -17.84 30.06 11.53
N SER A 988 -16.83 30.76 11.03
CA SER A 988 -16.92 32.21 10.75
C SER A 988 -17.80 32.58 9.55
N ARG A 989 -18.27 31.59 8.78
CA ARG A 989 -19.03 31.78 7.52
C ARG A 989 -20.47 31.28 7.59
N VAL A 990 -20.85 30.59 8.65
CA VAL A 990 -22.19 30.00 8.82
C VAL A 990 -22.90 30.74 9.93
N GLU A 991 -24.17 31.09 9.71
CA GLU A 991 -24.98 31.82 10.68
C GLU A 991 -25.90 30.88 11.48
N SER A 992 -26.14 29.67 10.96
CA SER A 992 -27.05 28.69 11.54
C SER A 992 -26.56 27.25 11.38
N ILE A 993 -27.19 26.32 12.11
CA ILE A 993 -26.99 24.87 11.96
C ILE A 993 -27.37 24.45 10.52
N ASP A 994 -28.43 25.03 9.96
CA ASP A 994 -28.86 24.77 8.58
C ASP A 994 -27.78 25.12 7.57
N ASP A 995 -27.16 26.30 7.69
CA ASP A 995 -26.09 26.74 6.80
C ASP A 995 -24.88 25.80 6.88
N ALA A 996 -24.52 25.37 8.10
CA ALA A 996 -23.45 24.41 8.31
C ALA A 996 -23.75 23.05 7.67
N TRP A 997 -24.98 22.54 7.83
CA TRP A 997 -25.40 21.26 7.24
C TRP A 997 -25.48 21.35 5.72
N LEU A 998 -26.01 22.46 5.16
CA LEU A 998 -26.03 22.68 3.73
C LEU A 998 -24.62 22.76 3.14
N ALA A 999 -23.69 23.45 3.81
CA ALA A 999 -22.31 23.55 3.36
C ALA A 999 -21.60 22.19 3.38
N VAL A 1000 -21.71 21.43 4.47
CA VAL A 1000 -20.95 20.18 4.66
C VAL A 1000 -21.63 18.97 4.01
N PHE A 1001 -22.95 18.85 4.19
CA PHE A 1001 -23.75 17.70 3.78
C PHE A 1001 -24.64 17.95 2.55
N GLY A 1002 -24.76 19.18 2.05
CA GLY A 1002 -25.55 19.49 0.85
C GLY A 1002 -27.07 19.42 1.06
N ARG A 1003 -27.53 19.28 2.30
CA ARG A 1003 -28.93 19.14 2.70
C ARG A 1003 -29.18 19.82 4.06
N PRO A 1004 -30.42 20.19 4.39
CA PRO A 1004 -30.76 20.59 5.75
C PRO A 1004 -30.56 19.41 6.75
N PRO A 1005 -30.37 19.71 8.05
CA PRO A 1005 -30.31 18.69 9.09
C PRO A 1005 -31.68 18.01 9.25
N MET A 1006 -31.67 16.72 9.56
CA MET A 1006 -32.87 16.02 10.03
C MET A 1006 -33.24 16.52 11.43
N ASP A 1007 -34.49 16.34 11.85
CA ASP A 1007 -34.97 16.82 13.16
C ASP A 1007 -34.12 16.29 14.33
N GLU A 1008 -33.72 15.01 14.29
CA GLU A 1008 -32.83 14.40 15.29
C GLU A 1008 -31.41 15.00 15.27
N GLU A 1009 -30.87 15.26 14.08
CA GLU A 1009 -29.54 15.87 13.91
C GLU A 1009 -29.55 17.31 14.43
N ARG A 1010 -30.60 18.08 14.13
CA ARG A 1010 -30.82 19.43 14.64
C ARG A 1010 -30.93 19.43 16.16
N ALA A 1011 -31.79 18.58 16.72
CA ALA A 1011 -31.96 18.48 18.17
C ALA A 1011 -30.64 18.13 18.87
N THR A 1012 -29.85 17.23 18.28
CA THR A 1012 -28.52 16.85 18.79
C THR A 1012 -27.52 18.01 18.73
N ALA A 1013 -27.48 18.72 17.61
CA ALA A 1013 -26.60 19.87 17.42
C ALA A 1013 -26.97 21.02 18.37
N ASP A 1014 -28.25 21.34 18.51
CA ASP A 1014 -28.75 22.35 19.45
C ASP A 1014 -28.40 21.99 20.91
N ALA A 1015 -28.60 20.72 21.30
CA ALA A 1015 -28.23 20.25 22.63
C ALA A 1015 -26.72 20.38 22.88
N PHE A 1016 -25.90 20.05 21.88
CA PHE A 1016 -24.45 20.21 21.96
C PHE A 1016 -24.04 21.67 22.11
N LEU A 1017 -24.59 22.57 21.29
CA LEU A 1017 -24.29 24.00 21.35
C LEU A 1017 -24.73 24.62 22.68
N LYS A 1018 -25.95 24.32 23.16
CA LYS A 1018 -26.42 24.74 24.48
C LYS A 1018 -25.48 24.31 25.60
N LYS A 1019 -25.02 23.04 25.57
CA LYS A 1019 -24.04 22.53 26.54
C LYS A 1019 -22.71 23.27 26.46
N ARG A 1020 -22.23 23.63 25.27
CA ARG A 1020 -20.96 24.36 25.07
C ARG A 1020 -21.07 25.82 25.49
N VAL A 1021 -22.16 26.50 25.16
CA VAL A 1021 -22.43 27.87 25.61
C VAL A 1021 -22.57 27.92 27.14
N ALA A 1022 -23.27 26.95 27.74
CA ALA A 1022 -23.38 26.87 29.20
C ALA A 1022 -22.05 26.55 29.91
N ALA A 1023 -21.13 25.84 29.24
CA ALA A 1023 -19.79 25.53 29.75
C ALA A 1023 -18.76 26.63 29.48
N ALA A 1024 -19.05 27.56 28.57
CA ALA A 1024 -18.21 28.72 28.32
C ALA A 1024 -18.38 29.70 29.48
N LYS A 1025 -17.38 29.81 30.36
CA LYS A 1025 -17.33 30.90 31.34
C LYS A 1025 -17.37 32.24 30.58
N PRO A 1026 -18.05 33.28 31.11
CA PRO A 1026 -17.94 34.61 30.54
C PRO A 1026 -16.45 34.99 30.50
N ALA A 1027 -16.03 35.62 29.40
CA ALA A 1027 -14.66 36.12 29.27
C ALA A 1027 -14.31 36.88 30.55
N HIS A 1028 -13.20 36.51 31.20
CA HIS A 1028 -12.69 37.28 32.33
C HIS A 1028 -12.49 38.71 31.84
N THR A 1029 -13.32 39.63 32.34
CA THR A 1029 -12.96 41.04 32.42
C THR A 1029 -11.76 41.11 33.35
N ASP A 1030 -10.69 41.75 32.86
CA ASP A 1030 -9.51 42.10 33.64
C ASP A 1030 -9.97 42.69 34.98
N SER A 1031 -9.84 41.91 36.04
CA SER A 1031 -10.09 42.36 37.41
C SER A 1031 -8.78 42.26 38.17
N GLU A 1032 -8.31 43.46 38.49
CA GLU A 1032 -7.37 43.88 39.52
C GLU A 1032 -6.78 42.77 40.39
N VAL A 1033 -5.46 42.74 40.38
CA VAL A 1033 -4.58 42.05 41.32
C VAL A 1033 -4.99 42.42 42.75
N ALA A 1034 -5.60 41.49 43.46
CA ALA A 1034 -5.82 41.62 44.89
C ALA A 1034 -4.54 41.25 45.65
N GLU A 1035 -3.87 42.26 46.21
CA GLU A 1035 -2.85 42.11 47.24
C GLU A 1035 -3.43 41.36 48.45
N SER A 1036 -2.80 40.25 48.83
CA SER A 1036 -2.97 39.66 50.17
C SER A 1036 -1.64 39.10 50.68
N GLY A 1037 -0.81 40.00 51.22
CA GLY A 1037 -0.44 39.99 52.63
C GLY A 1037 0.35 38.82 53.25
N GLU A 1038 0.91 37.87 52.49
CA GLU A 1038 1.95 36.96 52.97
C GLU A 1038 3.21 37.08 52.08
N PRO A 1039 4.44 36.92 52.62
CA PRO A 1039 5.65 37.11 51.84
C PRO A 1039 5.71 36.11 50.67
N ASP A 1040 5.52 36.65 49.48
CA ASP A 1040 5.62 35.93 48.22
C ASP A 1040 6.97 35.21 48.09
N GLY A 1041 6.91 33.94 47.66
CA GLY A 1041 8.04 33.33 46.95
C GLY A 1041 8.98 32.39 47.73
N VAL A 1042 8.54 31.69 48.77
CA VAL A 1042 9.31 30.54 49.28
C VAL A 1042 8.98 29.28 48.48
N PHE A 1043 9.85 28.94 47.53
CA PHE A 1043 9.81 27.67 46.81
C PHE A 1043 10.08 26.49 47.77
N LYS A 1044 9.08 25.62 47.94
CA LYS A 1044 9.25 24.30 48.57
C LYS A 1044 8.90 23.20 47.57
N ILE A 1045 9.84 22.28 47.39
CA ILE A 1045 9.68 21.06 46.58
C ILE A 1045 8.44 20.29 47.06
N ASN A 1046 7.60 19.86 46.12
CA ASN A 1046 6.31 19.19 46.35
C ASN A 1046 5.22 20.06 47.00
N SER A 1047 5.21 21.38 46.76
CA SER A 1047 4.09 22.25 47.13
C SER A 1047 3.37 22.83 45.90
N ARG A 1048 2.14 23.34 46.08
CA ARG A 1048 1.27 23.83 44.99
C ARG A 1048 1.83 25.03 44.21
N HIS A 1049 2.88 25.69 44.72
CA HIS A 1049 3.52 26.87 44.12
C HIS A 1049 4.93 26.56 43.58
N GLU A 1050 5.15 25.36 43.05
CA GLU A 1050 6.45 24.93 42.50
C GLU A 1050 6.91 25.72 41.25
N ARG A 1051 6.13 26.72 40.81
CA ARG A 1051 6.42 27.63 39.69
C ARG A 1051 5.86 29.01 39.99
N LEU A 1052 6.66 30.05 39.74
CA LEU A 1052 6.15 31.42 39.66
C LEU A 1052 5.43 31.52 38.30
N LEU A 1053 4.11 31.62 38.33
CA LEU A 1053 3.31 31.84 37.12
C LEU A 1053 2.97 33.31 37.05
N VAL A 1054 3.76 34.06 36.27
CA VAL A 1054 3.41 35.43 35.92
C VAL A 1054 2.37 35.35 34.81
N ASN A 1055 1.14 35.74 35.11
CA ASN A 1055 0.14 35.96 34.07
C ASN A 1055 0.45 37.29 33.37
N ALA A 1056 1.37 37.25 32.41
CA ALA A 1056 1.51 38.35 31.45
C ALA A 1056 0.46 38.15 30.36
N SER A 1057 -0.62 38.93 30.42
CA SER A 1057 -1.56 39.07 29.33
C SER A 1057 -0.91 39.90 28.22
N GLU A 1058 -0.98 39.39 27.00
CA GLU A 1058 -0.45 39.96 25.75
C GLU A 1058 1.05 39.78 25.48
N LYS A 1059 1.36 39.62 24.18
CA LYS A 1059 2.73 39.71 23.67
C LYS A 1059 3.21 41.14 23.92
N GLU A 1060 3.83 41.39 25.06
CA GLU A 1060 4.77 42.51 25.18
C GLU A 1060 5.79 42.34 24.05
N GLY A 1061 6.02 43.41 23.29
CA GLY A 1061 6.85 43.41 22.10
C GLY A 1061 8.29 42.94 22.35
N ASP A 1062 9.09 42.90 21.29
CA ASP A 1062 10.43 42.26 21.25
C ASP A 1062 11.49 42.87 22.22
N GLU A 1063 11.13 43.82 23.08
CA GLU A 1063 12.02 44.46 24.06
C GLU A 1063 11.45 44.39 25.49
N PHE A 1064 12.21 43.81 26.43
CA PHE A 1064 11.87 43.74 27.85
C PHE A 1064 13.13 43.85 28.73
N THR A 1065 12.97 44.25 29.99
CA THR A 1065 14.07 44.29 31.00
C THR A 1065 13.65 43.50 32.24
N VAL A 1066 14.54 42.66 32.76
CA VAL A 1066 14.34 41.90 34.00
C VAL A 1066 15.40 42.30 35.02
N GLU A 1067 14.98 42.68 36.22
CA GLU A 1067 15.87 42.92 37.35
C GLU A 1067 15.54 41.95 38.49
N ALA A 1068 16.55 41.21 38.97
CA ALA A 1068 16.38 40.21 40.02
C ALA A 1068 17.61 40.16 40.92
N VAL A 1069 17.39 40.10 42.24
CA VAL A 1069 18.45 39.90 43.25
C VAL A 1069 18.37 38.48 43.77
N VAL A 1070 19.36 37.67 43.44
CA VAL A 1070 19.36 36.24 43.74
C VAL A 1070 20.42 35.91 44.78
N LYS A 1071 20.01 35.32 45.90
CA LYS A 1071 20.90 34.77 46.93
C LYS A 1071 20.90 33.24 46.83
N LEU A 1072 22.04 32.67 46.46
CA LEU A 1072 22.18 31.23 46.26
C LEU A 1072 22.62 30.56 47.57
N ASP A 1073 21.71 29.80 48.20
CA ASP A 1073 22.01 29.08 49.45
C ASP A 1073 22.78 27.77 49.20
N SER A 1074 22.67 27.19 48.00
CA SER A 1074 23.50 26.07 47.55
C SER A 1074 23.61 26.05 46.03
N ILE A 1075 24.67 25.43 45.49
CA ILE A 1075 24.91 25.32 44.04
C ILE A 1075 25.19 23.86 43.72
N ASP A 1076 24.62 23.38 42.62
CA ASP A 1076 24.78 22.00 42.15
C ASP A 1076 26.27 21.66 41.97
N VAL A 1077 26.68 20.51 42.51
CA VAL A 1077 28.08 20.08 42.55
C VAL A 1077 28.59 19.59 41.19
N ASN A 1078 27.70 19.36 40.23
CA ASN A 1078 28.02 18.87 38.89
C ASN A 1078 28.08 20.02 37.88
N ALA A 1079 28.34 19.71 36.60
CA ALA A 1079 28.51 20.70 35.55
C ALA A 1079 27.17 21.16 34.92
N GLU A 1080 26.04 20.80 35.52
CA GLU A 1080 24.72 21.10 34.96
C GLU A 1080 24.34 22.58 35.18
N LEU A 1081 23.65 23.13 34.18
CA LEU A 1081 23.02 24.45 34.25
C LEU A 1081 21.68 24.31 34.97
N ARG A 1082 21.41 25.21 35.92
CA ARG A 1082 20.12 25.28 36.61
C ARG A 1082 19.39 26.53 36.18
N THR A 1083 18.27 26.35 35.51
CA THR A 1083 17.37 27.44 35.12
C THR A 1083 16.69 28.01 36.34
N LEU A 1084 16.91 29.30 36.57
CA LEU A 1084 16.26 30.06 37.62
C LEU A 1084 14.89 30.55 37.15
N VAL A 1085 14.84 31.10 35.94
CA VAL A 1085 13.63 31.65 35.31
C VAL A 1085 13.68 31.34 33.83
N SER A 1086 12.54 31.02 33.22
CA SER A 1086 12.46 30.90 31.78
C SER A 1086 11.08 31.26 31.24
N ARG A 1087 11.07 31.80 30.02
CA ARG A 1087 9.87 32.03 29.22
C ARG A 1087 9.99 31.16 27.97
N TRP A 1088 9.45 29.96 28.09
CA TRP A 1088 9.21 29.07 26.96
C TRP A 1088 7.71 28.81 26.91
N ASP A 1089 7.05 29.21 25.83
CA ASP A 1089 5.60 29.00 25.68
C ASP A 1089 5.24 27.54 25.34
N GLY A 1090 6.24 26.65 25.23
CA GLY A 1090 6.04 25.22 25.04
C GLY A 1090 5.40 24.86 23.69
N GLY A 1091 5.24 25.81 22.77
CA GLY A 1091 4.67 25.59 21.45
C GLY A 1091 5.67 24.92 20.52
N LYS A 1092 5.51 23.62 20.26
CA LYS A 1092 6.34 22.84 19.31
C LYS A 1092 6.04 23.14 17.82
N GLY A 1093 5.53 24.32 17.47
CA GLY A 1093 4.71 24.47 16.26
C GLY A 1093 5.09 25.54 15.22
N SER A 1094 6.06 26.42 15.45
CA SER A 1094 6.48 27.35 14.39
C SER A 1094 7.96 27.70 14.52
N LEU A 1095 8.65 27.88 13.39
CA LEU A 1095 10.03 28.35 13.31
C LEU A 1095 10.22 29.81 13.84
N GLU A 1096 9.18 30.42 14.43
CA GLU A 1096 9.18 31.78 14.98
C GLU A 1096 8.95 31.85 16.51
N SER A 1097 8.88 30.73 17.24
CA SER A 1097 8.77 30.78 18.70
C SER A 1097 10.13 31.05 19.37
N PHE A 1098 10.44 32.33 19.60
CA PHE A 1098 11.54 32.74 20.47
C PHE A 1098 11.15 32.57 21.94
N GLY A 1099 11.97 31.83 22.68
CA GLY A 1099 11.91 31.72 24.14
C GLY A 1099 13.27 32.01 24.73
N TRP A 1100 13.31 32.28 26.04
CA TRP A 1100 14.55 32.56 26.73
C TRP A 1100 14.59 31.93 28.13
N SER A 1101 15.79 31.67 28.64
CA SER A 1101 16.01 31.20 30.01
C SER A 1101 17.22 31.86 30.66
N ILE A 1102 17.13 32.11 31.95
CA ILE A 1102 18.23 32.60 32.78
C ILE A 1102 18.67 31.46 33.71
N ASP A 1103 19.91 31.03 33.54
CA ASP A 1103 20.52 29.87 34.18
C ASP A 1103 21.71 30.26 35.07
N VAL A 1104 22.00 29.44 36.08
CA VAL A 1104 23.24 29.52 36.88
C VAL A 1104 24.08 28.27 36.69
N THR A 1105 25.38 28.48 36.50
CA THR A 1105 26.35 27.39 36.32
C THR A 1105 26.70 26.68 37.63
N GLY A 1106 26.70 25.35 37.63
CA GLY A 1106 27.15 24.49 38.74
C GLY A 1106 28.65 24.57 39.06
N GLN A 1107 29.08 23.95 40.16
CA GLN A 1107 30.43 24.09 40.72
C GLN A 1107 31.56 23.57 39.82
N LYS A 1108 31.28 22.55 39.00
CA LYS A 1108 32.25 21.96 38.05
C LYS A 1108 32.22 22.62 36.66
N SER A 1109 31.55 23.76 36.51
CA SER A 1109 31.57 24.53 35.26
C SER A 1109 32.99 24.95 34.88
N ARG A 1110 33.29 24.88 33.58
CA ARG A 1110 34.59 25.25 33.00
C ARG A 1110 34.81 26.77 32.87
N TYR A 1111 33.75 27.58 33.04
CA TYR A 1111 33.82 29.06 32.96
C TYR A 1111 33.91 29.64 34.38
N LYS A 1112 34.91 30.51 34.65
CA LYS A 1112 35.12 31.17 35.96
C LYS A 1112 35.38 32.68 35.79
N PRO A 1113 34.77 33.56 36.62
CA PRO A 1113 33.90 33.27 37.77
C PRO A 1113 32.57 32.63 37.36
N ARG A 1114 31.82 32.04 38.32
CA ARG A 1114 30.54 31.39 37.98
C ARG A 1114 29.57 32.47 37.48
N HIS A 1115 28.91 32.22 36.36
CA HIS A 1115 28.09 33.21 35.65
C HIS A 1115 26.60 32.91 35.76
N ILE A 1116 25.80 33.97 35.70
CA ILE A 1116 24.39 33.92 35.27
C ILE A 1116 24.40 33.98 33.75
N LEU A 1117 23.72 33.06 33.08
CA LEU A 1117 23.69 32.92 31.63
C LEU A 1117 22.26 33.09 31.13
N MET A 1118 22.05 33.91 30.11
CA MET A 1118 20.78 33.99 29.40
C MET A 1118 20.90 33.19 28.09
N GLN A 1119 19.94 32.31 27.83
CA GLN A 1119 19.85 31.48 26.62
C GLN A 1119 18.59 31.79 25.85
#